data_AF-A0A158B6I2-F1
#
_entry.id   AF-A0A158B6I2-F1
#
_cell.length_a   1.000
_cell.length_b   1.000
_cell.length_c   1.000
_cell.angle_alpha   90.00
_cell.angle_beta   90.00
_cell.angle_gamma   90.00
#
_symmetry.space_group_name_H-M   'P 1'
#
loop_
_entity.id
_entity.type
_entity.pdbx_description
1 polymer ?
#
loop_
_entity_poly.entity_id
_entity_poly.type
_entity_poly.pdbx_seq_one_letter_code
_entity_poly.pdbx_strand_id
1 'polypeptide(L)'
;MVLAKRKLFGRGVLARHMSNTHDDEPFFQPGRNCASVRHARRFSLLIDGADYFRVLREAITRAERTVFIIGWDIDSRMKLTPEGADDGYPEALGDFLHAVTANKRRLRIYILAWDFAMLYAFEREWLPVYKMGWRTNRRIAFQMDGKHPMGASQHQKMVVIDDRVAFVGGLDLTRSRWDTNAHAPDEPLRRDANGARYQPFHDVHTMFDGDAAREIGLLARERWARACGKRLAIRAHRAENRDDPWPPSRRVDLEDVQIAISLTEPAYLGRDSVRQIRTQYLDAIARARRSIYIENQYFTSGTVGAALADSLAREDGPDLAIVVPRNQSGWLQEVTMGVLRARLHELLKKADTHGRYRLMCPTVPKLGDEIVNVHSKLMIVDDELLIVGSANLNNRSMVLDSECNVSIDAGADARIRRAIATMRDTLLAEHLDCEMDDVVRERQARGGMNAAIQALLRERDEHRTLVALDPHVSTELDQLIPPEALIDPETPIAADELVDQFVPAEKTRPLIGRFALLGVFALMIVVVAGLWHWTPLADYVSLKSLANATRRIEALPLAPLWIVLAYVTAAVSAVPITLLIATTGIVFGAPWSGVYAFVGTTIAAAISYSLGNWLGRDAVRKLAGARVNRLSERVGKRGIVAVVVLRLLPVAPFAIVNLVAGASHIRMRDFMIGTMLGMGPGIILTVAFAHQLVASLHRPTVGSFAVLIGIGAALIGVSLLLQRFLGRADHHEAHEGAPSDADKPRASDEAKRASALRGNGVMPRDAAARASKNERPDEVNS
;
A
#
# COMPACT_ATOMS: atom_id res chain seq x y z
N MET A 1 17.34 -44.55 33.29
CA MET A 1 18.07 -44.06 32.09
C MET A 1 17.41 -42.75 31.65
N VAL A 2 17.74 -41.55 32.13
CA VAL A 2 19.05 -40.95 32.50
C VAL A 2 20.09 -41.13 31.38
N LEU A 3 20.58 -40.00 30.86
CA LEU A 3 21.56 -39.82 29.75
C LEU A 3 21.18 -40.36 28.36
N ALA A 4 20.60 -39.51 27.49
CA ALA A 4 20.94 -39.40 26.05
C ALA A 4 20.04 -38.43 25.22
N LYS A 5 19.80 -37.18 25.64
CA LYS A 5 19.21 -36.13 24.76
C LYS A 5 19.85 -34.74 24.96
N ARG A 6 21.10 -34.59 24.51
CA ARG A 6 21.78 -33.30 24.28
C ARG A 6 22.84 -33.47 23.17
N LYS A 7 22.45 -33.30 21.91
CA LYS A 7 23.31 -33.05 20.72
C LYS A 7 22.44 -32.99 19.45
N LEU A 8 21.90 -31.81 19.13
CA LEU A 8 21.42 -31.44 17.78
C LEU A 8 21.03 -29.95 17.70
N PHE A 9 21.91 -29.08 18.20
CA PHE A 9 21.98 -27.67 17.80
C PHE A 9 23.44 -27.33 17.57
N GLY A 10 23.76 -26.83 16.38
CA GLY A 10 25.13 -26.52 15.98
C GLY A 10 25.62 -25.24 16.64
N ARG A 11 26.42 -25.36 17.70
CA ARG A 11 27.35 -24.28 18.09
C ARG A 11 28.32 -24.06 16.94
N GLY A 12 28.15 -22.95 16.20
CA GLY A 12 28.88 -22.71 14.96
C GLY A 12 29.22 -21.26 14.63
N VAL A 13 28.48 -20.26 15.14
CA VAL A 13 28.85 -18.83 15.07
C VAL A 13 28.31 -18.12 16.31
N LEU A 14 29.19 -17.87 17.30
CA LEU A 14 29.11 -16.87 18.40
C LEU A 14 29.99 -17.32 19.56
N ALA A 15 31.30 -17.12 19.40
CA ALA A 15 32.30 -17.24 20.46
C ALA A 15 33.56 -16.42 20.12
N ARG A 16 33.39 -15.17 19.69
CA ARG A 16 34.46 -14.19 19.97
C ARG A 16 34.41 -13.95 21.47
N HIS A 17 35.53 -14.19 22.15
CA HIS A 17 35.72 -13.66 23.50
C HIS A 17 35.55 -12.14 23.41
N MET A 18 34.46 -11.63 23.97
CA MET A 18 34.35 -10.20 24.23
C MET A 18 35.15 -9.93 25.49
N SER A 19 36.39 -9.47 25.33
CA SER A 19 37.01 -8.65 26.34
C SER A 19 36.12 -7.43 26.59
N ASN A 20 36.01 -6.98 27.84
CA ASN A 20 35.36 -5.72 28.18
C ASN A 20 36.18 -4.54 27.63
N THR A 21 35.98 -4.23 26.35
CA THR A 21 36.65 -3.16 25.59
C THR A 21 35.67 -2.51 24.61
N HIS A 22 34.38 -2.41 24.98
CA HIS A 22 33.31 -1.88 24.12
C HIS A 22 32.62 -0.62 24.64
N ASP A 23 33.09 -0.04 25.75
CA ASP A 23 32.56 1.23 26.27
C ASP A 23 33.06 2.46 25.48
N ASP A 24 34.01 2.29 24.54
CA ASP A 24 34.63 3.37 23.75
C ASP A 24 34.11 3.51 22.30
N GLU A 25 33.35 2.54 21.74
CA GLU A 25 32.81 2.67 20.37
C GLU A 25 31.45 3.38 20.36
N PRO A 26 31.26 4.44 19.55
CA PRO A 26 29.98 5.13 19.46
C PRO A 26 28.90 4.22 18.87
N PHE A 27 27.70 4.24 19.45
CA PHE A 27 26.57 3.43 19.00
C PHE A 27 26.21 3.67 17.53
N PHE A 28 26.26 4.93 17.08
CA PHE A 28 26.03 5.28 15.68
C PHE A 28 27.31 5.11 14.86
N GLN A 29 27.23 4.22 13.87
CA GLN A 29 28.33 3.84 12.99
C GLN A 29 27.93 4.15 11.53
N PRO A 30 28.30 5.33 11.00
CA PRO A 30 27.99 5.73 9.63
C PRO A 30 28.46 4.70 8.60
N GLY A 31 27.58 4.38 7.65
CA GLY A 31 27.77 3.31 6.66
C GLY A 31 27.28 1.94 7.12
N ARG A 32 27.07 1.71 8.43
CA ARG A 32 26.56 0.44 8.99
C ARG A 32 25.12 0.55 9.49
N ASN A 33 24.89 1.31 10.56
CA ASN A 33 23.56 1.45 11.20
C ASN A 33 22.95 2.86 11.06
N CYS A 34 23.68 3.80 10.47
CA CYS A 34 23.16 5.08 9.99
C CYS A 34 23.89 5.52 8.72
N ALA A 35 23.34 6.48 7.98
CA ALA A 35 24.00 7.13 6.86
C ALA A 35 24.96 8.22 7.36
N SER A 36 24.55 8.96 8.39
CA SER A 36 25.27 10.11 8.91
C SER A 36 24.88 10.40 10.35
N VAL A 37 25.80 10.99 11.11
CA VAL A 37 25.51 11.70 12.36
C VAL A 37 25.77 13.19 12.13
N ARG A 38 24.88 14.06 12.61
CA ARG A 38 24.89 15.51 12.40
C ARG A 38 24.40 16.27 13.62
N HIS A 39 24.96 17.45 13.85
CA HIS A 39 24.54 18.34 14.93
C HIS A 39 23.20 19.03 14.60
N ALA A 40 22.29 19.05 15.56
CA ALA A 40 21.15 19.95 15.61
C ALA A 40 21.28 20.85 16.84
N ARG A 41 21.05 22.15 16.69
CA ARG A 41 21.06 23.08 17.84
C ARG A 41 19.78 22.91 18.66
N ARG A 42 18.68 22.52 18.01
CA ARG A 42 17.38 22.24 18.63
C ARG A 42 16.73 21.02 18.02
N PHE A 43 16.08 20.24 18.87
CA PHE A 43 15.25 19.09 18.54
C PHE A 43 13.96 19.12 19.36
N SER A 44 12.87 18.70 18.74
CA SER A 44 11.58 18.50 19.37
C SER A 44 10.85 17.28 18.86
N LEU A 45 10.07 16.66 19.77
CA LEU A 45 9.11 15.61 19.46
C LEU A 45 7.72 16.23 19.32
N LEU A 46 7.05 15.93 18.21
CA LEU A 46 5.71 16.38 17.88
C LEU A 46 4.80 15.17 17.96
N ILE A 47 3.78 15.22 18.81
CA ILE A 47 2.83 14.12 19.01
C ILE A 47 1.51 14.53 18.37
N ASP A 48 0.98 13.62 17.55
CA ASP A 48 -0.21 13.76 16.71
C ASP A 48 -0.17 14.85 15.63
N GLY A 49 -1.17 14.76 14.75
CA GLY A 49 -1.35 15.68 13.63
C GLY A 49 -1.61 17.12 14.07
N ALA A 50 -2.35 17.37 15.16
CA ALA A 50 -2.65 18.73 15.59
C ALA A 50 -1.39 19.51 15.98
N ASP A 51 -0.45 18.91 16.71
CA ASP A 51 0.81 19.61 17.03
C ASP A 51 1.71 19.72 15.78
N TYR A 52 1.91 18.62 15.05
CA TYR A 52 2.77 18.61 13.87
C TYR A 52 2.32 19.60 12.80
N PHE A 53 1.06 19.55 12.36
CA PHE A 53 0.60 20.34 11.22
C PHE A 53 0.51 21.83 11.55
N ARG A 54 0.17 22.19 12.80
CA ARG A 54 0.20 23.57 13.31
C ARG A 54 1.62 24.15 13.30
N VAL A 55 2.59 23.43 13.87
CA VAL A 55 4.01 23.84 13.88
C VAL A 55 4.58 23.90 12.46
N LEU A 56 4.22 22.94 11.60
CA LEU A 56 4.61 22.92 10.19
C LEU A 56 4.07 24.12 9.41
N ARG A 57 2.79 24.47 9.58
CA ARG A 57 2.17 25.65 8.95
C ARG A 57 2.94 26.91 9.33
N GLU A 58 3.22 27.08 10.62
CA GLU A 58 3.98 28.21 11.15
C GLU A 58 5.45 28.25 10.63
N ALA A 59 6.06 27.09 10.41
CA ALA A 59 7.40 27.02 9.83
C ALA A 59 7.41 27.38 8.33
N ILE A 60 6.38 27.00 7.58
CA ILE A 60 6.27 27.30 6.14
C ILE A 60 6.02 28.80 5.88
N THR A 61 5.27 29.52 6.72
CA THR A 61 5.10 30.98 6.55
C THR A 61 6.40 31.76 6.78
N ARG A 62 7.35 31.19 7.54
CA ARG A 62 8.71 31.70 7.75
C ARG A 62 9.67 31.41 6.60
N ALA A 63 9.34 30.50 5.67
CA ALA A 63 10.21 30.13 4.56
C ALA A 63 10.57 31.31 3.64
N GLU A 64 11.83 31.37 3.21
CA GLU A 64 12.36 32.40 2.31
C GLU A 64 12.67 31.90 0.90
N ARG A 65 13.21 30.67 0.76
CA ARG A 65 13.93 30.20 -0.44
C ARG A 65 13.41 28.87 -0.97
N THR A 66 13.35 27.85 -0.15
CA THR A 66 13.04 26.48 -0.57
C THR A 66 12.25 25.74 0.50
N VAL A 67 11.11 25.16 0.10
CA VAL A 67 10.44 24.11 0.87
C VAL A 67 10.47 22.83 0.05
N PHE A 68 11.00 21.76 0.62
CA PHE A 68 10.89 20.40 0.08
C PHE A 68 9.86 19.64 0.89
N ILE A 69 8.87 19.02 0.23
CA ILE A 69 7.88 18.13 0.84
C ILE A 69 8.04 16.78 0.14
N ILE A 70 8.29 15.73 0.91
CA ILE A 70 8.34 14.34 0.44
C ILE A 70 7.37 13.53 1.30
N GLY A 71 6.45 12.80 0.68
CA GLY A 71 5.45 11.99 1.38
C GLY A 71 4.92 10.88 0.50
N TRP A 72 4.56 9.74 1.11
CA TRP A 72 3.95 8.61 0.40
C TRP A 72 2.68 9.04 -0.34
N ASP A 73 1.89 9.94 0.24
CA ASP A 73 0.72 10.57 -0.39
C ASP A 73 0.56 12.04 0.04
N ILE A 74 -0.07 12.86 -0.82
CA ILE A 74 -0.30 14.29 -0.56
C ILE A 74 -1.68 14.71 -1.09
N ASP A 75 -2.55 15.24 -0.22
CA ASP A 75 -3.89 15.74 -0.59
C ASP A 75 -3.93 17.27 -0.53
N SER A 76 -4.31 17.91 -1.65
CA SER A 76 -4.31 19.37 -1.77
C SER A 76 -5.26 20.09 -0.84
N ARG A 77 -6.30 19.37 -0.41
CA ARG A 77 -7.47 19.92 0.28
C ARG A 77 -7.41 19.68 1.79
N MET A 78 -6.37 19.00 2.28
CA MET A 78 -6.18 18.86 3.73
C MET A 78 -6.07 20.25 4.36
N LYS A 79 -6.59 20.39 5.58
CA LYS A 79 -6.33 21.54 6.44
C LYS A 79 -5.24 21.15 7.42
N LEU A 80 -4.17 21.93 7.50
CA LEU A 80 -3.13 21.74 8.51
C LEU A 80 -3.67 22.08 9.92
N THR A 81 -4.51 23.11 9.98
CA THR A 81 -5.10 23.69 11.20
C THR A 81 -6.61 23.85 10.96
N PRO A 82 -7.42 22.76 11.01
CA PRO A 82 -8.88 22.82 10.87
C PRO A 82 -9.58 23.69 11.91
N GLU A 83 -8.92 23.96 13.05
CA GLU A 83 -9.32 24.90 14.10
C GLU A 83 -9.19 26.39 13.69
N GLY A 84 -8.46 26.68 12.60
CA GLY A 84 -8.07 28.03 12.18
C GLY A 84 -6.62 28.36 12.57
N ALA A 85 -5.99 29.27 11.82
CA ALA A 85 -4.58 29.66 12.03
C ALA A 85 -4.37 31.15 12.30
N ASP A 86 -5.39 31.99 12.04
CA ASP A 86 -5.36 33.45 12.16
C ASP A 86 -4.15 34.17 11.50
N ASP A 87 -3.49 33.50 10.55
CA ASP A 87 -2.28 33.95 9.86
C ASP A 87 -2.55 34.69 8.54
N GLY A 88 -3.82 34.86 8.19
CA GLY A 88 -4.28 35.51 6.95
C GLY A 88 -4.10 34.66 5.68
N TYR A 89 -3.69 33.39 5.78
CA TYR A 89 -3.55 32.49 4.63
C TYR A 89 -4.73 31.51 4.50
N PRO A 90 -5.02 30.99 3.29
CA PRO A 90 -6.04 29.96 3.09
C PRO A 90 -5.84 28.70 3.95
N GLU A 91 -6.92 27.98 4.24
CA GLU A 91 -6.89 26.78 5.08
C GLU A 91 -6.36 25.54 4.35
N ALA A 92 -6.76 25.34 3.10
CA ALA A 92 -6.40 24.18 2.28
C ALA A 92 -4.92 24.23 1.90
N LEU A 93 -4.20 23.11 2.04
CA LEU A 93 -2.76 23.00 1.82
C LEU A 93 -2.32 23.57 0.46
N GLY A 94 -3.01 23.24 -0.62
CA GLY A 94 -2.69 23.74 -1.97
C GLY A 94 -2.73 25.27 -2.03
N ASP A 95 -3.84 25.86 -1.60
CA ASP A 95 -4.05 27.31 -1.63
C ASP A 95 -3.11 28.06 -0.66
N PHE A 96 -2.85 27.47 0.52
CA PHE A 96 -1.85 27.94 1.48
C PHE A 96 -0.46 28.03 0.84
N LEU A 97 0.04 26.93 0.25
CA LEU A 97 1.36 26.89 -0.39
C LEU A 97 1.45 27.88 -1.58
N HIS A 98 0.35 28.05 -2.34
CA HIS A 98 0.26 29.06 -3.39
C HIS A 98 0.35 30.49 -2.84
N ALA A 99 -0.41 30.82 -1.79
CA ALA A 99 -0.43 32.16 -1.20
C ALA A 99 0.91 32.54 -0.55
N VAL A 100 1.55 31.62 0.21
CA VAL A 100 2.90 31.84 0.75
C VAL A 100 3.92 32.05 -0.38
N THR A 101 3.85 31.23 -1.45
CA THR A 101 4.73 31.37 -2.63
C THR A 101 4.47 32.65 -3.43
N ALA A 102 3.24 33.18 -3.41
CA ALA A 102 2.90 34.46 -4.03
C ALA A 102 3.53 35.64 -3.25
N ASN A 103 3.38 35.64 -1.92
CA ASN A 103 3.92 36.68 -1.04
C ASN A 103 5.47 36.68 -1.00
N LYS A 104 6.11 35.51 -1.07
CA LYS A 104 7.57 35.36 -1.00
C LYS A 104 8.19 35.18 -2.39
N ARG A 105 8.52 36.29 -3.08
CA ARG A 105 9.05 36.28 -4.48
C ARG A 105 10.28 35.38 -4.73
N ARG A 106 11.05 35.03 -3.68
CA ARG A 106 12.26 34.19 -3.73
C ARG A 106 12.01 32.71 -3.39
N LEU A 107 10.84 32.39 -2.84
CA LEU A 107 10.47 31.05 -2.41
C LEU A 107 10.15 30.15 -3.60
N ARG A 108 10.61 28.89 -3.52
CA ARG A 108 10.23 27.79 -4.40
C ARG A 108 9.83 26.59 -3.56
N ILE A 109 8.83 25.85 -4.01
CA ILE A 109 8.34 24.66 -3.31
C ILE A 109 8.48 23.46 -4.23
N TYR A 110 9.06 22.38 -3.71
CA TYR A 110 9.34 21.13 -4.42
C TYR A 110 8.62 20.01 -3.69
N ILE A 111 7.70 19.33 -4.37
CA ILE A 111 6.77 18.38 -3.77
C ILE A 111 6.90 17.05 -4.48
N LEU A 112 7.29 16.00 -3.75
CA LEU A 112 7.53 14.67 -4.29
C LEU A 112 6.60 13.67 -3.59
N ALA A 113 5.75 13.01 -4.36
CA ALA A 113 4.87 11.94 -3.86
C ALA A 113 5.16 10.61 -4.56
N TRP A 114 4.75 9.49 -3.97
CA TRP A 114 4.94 8.16 -4.58
C TRP A 114 4.20 7.98 -5.92
N ASP A 115 4.87 7.47 -6.96
CA ASP A 115 4.25 7.06 -8.23
C ASP A 115 3.72 5.62 -8.19
N PHE A 116 2.59 5.38 -8.84
CA PHE A 116 1.53 4.58 -8.26
C PHE A 116 1.37 3.16 -8.86
N ALA A 117 1.07 2.18 -8.02
CA ALA A 117 0.51 0.89 -8.44
C ALA A 117 -1.01 0.89 -8.21
N MET A 118 -1.80 0.52 -9.24
CA MET A 118 -3.23 0.81 -9.48
C MET A 118 -4.29 0.50 -8.38
N LEU A 119 -3.88 0.05 -7.19
CA LEU A 119 -4.71 -0.50 -6.12
C LEU A 119 -5.37 0.58 -5.23
N TYR A 120 -4.65 1.64 -4.84
CA TYR A 120 -5.12 2.68 -3.89
C TYR A 120 -5.85 3.88 -4.54
N ALA A 121 -6.43 3.71 -5.74
CA ALA A 121 -6.95 4.83 -6.53
C ALA A 121 -8.14 5.57 -5.88
N PHE A 122 -8.90 4.86 -5.03
CA PHE A 122 -10.03 5.41 -4.27
C PHE A 122 -9.59 6.07 -2.94
N GLU A 123 -8.38 5.77 -2.47
CA GLU A 123 -7.79 6.29 -1.23
C GLU A 123 -6.93 7.54 -1.43
N ARG A 124 -6.82 8.05 -2.67
CA ARG A 124 -6.01 9.25 -3.01
C ARG A 124 -6.82 10.32 -3.73
N GLU A 125 -6.28 11.54 -3.81
CA GLU A 125 -6.84 12.56 -4.69
C GLU A 125 -6.58 12.18 -6.16
N TRP A 126 -7.63 12.05 -6.98
CA TRP A 126 -7.53 11.41 -8.29
C TRP A 126 -6.68 12.18 -9.32
N LEU A 127 -6.46 13.50 -9.16
CA LEU A 127 -5.64 14.31 -10.08
C LEU A 127 -4.94 15.50 -9.39
N PRO A 128 -3.92 15.28 -8.53
CA PRO A 128 -3.31 16.35 -7.72
C PRO A 128 -2.77 17.50 -8.58
N VAL A 129 -2.03 17.17 -9.66
CA VAL A 129 -1.41 18.17 -10.55
C VAL A 129 -2.39 19.11 -11.25
N TYR A 130 -3.61 18.64 -11.52
CA TYR A 130 -4.62 19.43 -12.23
C TYR A 130 -5.50 20.25 -11.28
N LYS A 131 -5.78 19.74 -10.07
CA LYS A 131 -6.56 20.46 -9.06
C LYS A 131 -5.76 21.48 -8.26
N MET A 132 -4.50 21.18 -7.92
CA MET A 132 -3.65 22.13 -7.18
C MET A 132 -3.23 23.35 -7.99
N GLY A 133 -3.49 23.40 -9.30
CA GLY A 133 -3.00 24.49 -10.14
C GLY A 133 -1.46 24.59 -10.19
N TRP A 134 -0.71 23.55 -9.81
CA TRP A 134 0.76 23.59 -9.78
C TRP A 134 1.39 23.94 -11.13
N ARG A 135 0.72 23.60 -12.24
CA ARG A 135 1.13 24.05 -13.59
C ARG A 135 1.03 25.56 -13.82
N THR A 136 0.25 26.30 -13.04
CA THR A 136 0.08 27.76 -13.16
C THR A 136 1.18 28.52 -12.41
N ASN A 137 1.63 28.03 -11.26
CA ASN A 137 2.68 28.67 -10.47
C ASN A 137 4.06 28.07 -10.74
N ARG A 138 4.85 28.72 -11.62
CA ARG A 138 6.22 28.30 -12.00
C ARG A 138 7.23 28.17 -10.84
N ARG A 139 6.87 28.53 -9.60
CA ARG A 139 7.70 28.37 -8.40
C ARG A 139 7.30 27.17 -7.53
N ILE A 140 6.20 26.49 -7.82
CA ILE A 140 5.82 25.22 -7.18
C ILE A 140 6.00 24.11 -8.21
N ALA A 141 6.83 23.13 -7.90
CA ALA A 141 7.08 21.97 -8.72
C ALA A 141 6.60 20.71 -8.00
N PHE A 142 5.79 19.90 -8.67
CA PHE A 142 5.41 18.58 -8.20
C PHE A 142 5.91 17.49 -9.13
N GLN A 143 6.33 16.37 -8.55
CA GLN A 143 6.72 15.17 -9.26
C GLN A 143 6.20 13.93 -8.53
N MET A 144 5.89 12.86 -9.28
CA MET A 144 5.67 11.53 -8.73
C MET A 144 6.96 10.70 -8.85
N ASP A 145 7.38 10.02 -7.77
CA ASP A 145 8.58 9.19 -7.70
C ASP A 145 8.24 7.70 -7.86
N GLY A 146 8.52 7.17 -9.06
CA GLY A 146 8.48 5.74 -9.37
C GLY A 146 9.86 5.10 -9.51
N LYS A 147 10.91 5.64 -8.88
CA LYS A 147 12.31 5.19 -9.03
C LYS A 147 12.74 4.17 -7.97
N HIS A 148 11.93 3.13 -7.85
CA HIS A 148 12.12 1.98 -6.97
C HIS A 148 11.72 0.67 -7.69
N PRO A 149 12.06 -0.52 -7.16
CA PRO A 149 11.63 -1.80 -7.72
C PRO A 149 10.11 -1.98 -7.75
N MET A 150 9.64 -2.93 -8.53
CA MET A 150 8.24 -3.35 -8.52
C MET A 150 7.84 -3.87 -7.13
N GLY A 151 6.65 -3.48 -6.66
CA GLY A 151 6.15 -3.86 -5.33
C GLY A 151 6.74 -3.07 -4.15
N ALA A 152 7.83 -2.32 -4.37
CA ALA A 152 8.31 -1.32 -3.41
C ALA A 152 7.48 -0.03 -3.47
N SER A 153 7.57 0.79 -2.42
CA SER A 153 6.95 2.10 -2.34
C SER A 153 7.93 3.19 -1.89
N GLN A 154 7.59 4.43 -2.21
CA GLN A 154 8.21 5.60 -1.60
C GLN A 154 7.49 5.89 -0.27
N HIS A 155 8.08 5.54 0.87
CA HIS A 155 7.37 5.62 2.15
C HIS A 155 7.87 6.71 3.13
N GLN A 156 9.06 7.27 2.94
CA GLN A 156 9.57 8.48 3.64
C GLN A 156 8.54 9.62 3.74
N LYS A 157 8.36 10.18 4.95
CA LYS A 157 7.65 11.46 5.17
C LYS A 157 8.65 12.46 5.74
N MET A 158 8.94 13.52 4.99
CA MET A 158 9.86 14.58 5.43
C MET A 158 9.52 15.93 4.80
N VAL A 159 9.70 17.00 5.58
CA VAL A 159 9.65 18.38 5.07
C VAL A 159 10.93 19.11 5.44
N VAL A 160 11.54 19.86 4.51
CA VAL A 160 12.74 20.67 4.79
C VAL A 160 12.53 22.09 4.31
N ILE A 161 12.83 23.05 5.19
CA ILE A 161 12.63 24.48 4.97
C ILE A 161 13.98 25.18 5.02
N ASP A 162 14.34 25.81 3.90
CA ASP A 162 15.57 26.59 3.66
C ASP A 162 16.90 25.88 4.00
N ASP A 163 16.90 24.54 4.11
CA ASP A 163 18.00 23.73 4.68
C ASP A 163 18.34 24.10 6.15
N ARG A 164 17.44 24.81 6.85
CA ARG A 164 17.64 25.29 8.23
C ARG A 164 16.77 24.53 9.24
N VAL A 165 15.59 24.08 8.85
CA VAL A 165 14.66 23.29 9.68
C VAL A 165 14.17 22.09 8.88
N ALA A 166 14.08 20.93 9.52
CA ALA A 166 13.54 19.72 8.94
C ALA A 166 12.54 19.04 9.88
N PHE A 167 11.61 18.31 9.26
CA PHE A 167 10.61 17.47 9.88
C PHE A 167 10.75 16.04 9.32
N VAL A 168 10.78 15.02 10.18
CA VAL A 168 10.82 13.59 9.81
C VAL A 168 9.99 12.76 10.77
N GLY A 169 9.16 11.83 10.27
CA GLY A 169 8.28 11.00 11.12
C GLY A 169 7.28 10.16 10.33
N GLY A 170 6.16 9.77 10.98
CA GLY A 170 5.12 8.94 10.39
C GLY A 170 4.04 9.70 9.58
N LEU A 171 3.82 10.98 9.88
CA LEU A 171 2.72 11.77 9.31
C LEU A 171 2.96 12.27 7.87
N ASP A 172 2.12 11.79 6.94
CA ASP A 172 1.99 12.31 5.57
C ASP A 172 1.10 13.56 5.50
N LEU A 173 1.31 14.42 4.50
CA LEU A 173 0.46 15.59 4.22
C LEU A 173 -0.79 15.20 3.40
N THR A 174 -1.62 14.29 3.94
CA THR A 174 -2.81 13.76 3.26
C THR A 174 -4.03 13.64 4.20
N ARG A 175 -5.14 13.11 3.68
CA ARG A 175 -6.40 12.87 4.40
C ARG A 175 -6.19 12.06 5.69
N SER A 176 -7.05 12.30 6.67
CA SER A 176 -7.22 11.42 7.83
C SER A 176 -5.98 11.23 8.72
N ARG A 177 -5.18 12.29 8.90
CA ARG A 177 -3.98 12.31 9.76
C ARG A 177 -4.04 13.34 10.90
N TRP A 178 -5.04 14.23 10.93
CA TRP A 178 -5.17 15.23 12.00
C TRP A 178 -5.96 14.61 13.15
N ASP A 179 -5.40 14.70 14.35
CA ASP A 179 -6.07 14.36 15.60
C ASP A 179 -5.37 15.13 16.73
N THR A 180 -6.00 15.17 17.90
CA THR A 180 -5.38 15.69 19.13
C THR A 180 -5.03 14.54 20.07
N ASN A 181 -4.12 14.79 21.00
CA ASN A 181 -3.76 13.87 22.08
C ASN A 181 -4.91 13.53 23.03
N ALA A 182 -6.11 14.10 22.84
CA ALA A 182 -7.34 13.67 23.50
C ALA A 182 -7.93 12.40 22.85
N HIS A 183 -7.69 12.17 21.55
CA HIS A 183 -8.28 11.10 20.74
C HIS A 183 -9.81 10.95 20.91
N ALA A 184 -10.50 12.05 21.25
CA ALA A 184 -11.91 12.02 21.60
C ALA A 184 -12.74 11.36 20.47
N PRO A 185 -13.67 10.44 20.76
CA PRO A 185 -14.34 9.64 19.74
C PRO A 185 -15.19 10.50 18.79
N ASP A 186 -15.75 11.60 19.30
CA ASP A 186 -16.68 12.49 18.61
C ASP A 186 -16.09 13.84 18.15
N GLU A 187 -14.76 14.00 18.23
CA GLU A 187 -13.99 15.20 17.88
C GLU A 187 -14.53 15.89 16.60
N PRO A 188 -15.16 17.08 16.71
CA PRO A 188 -15.86 17.71 15.59
C PRO A 188 -14.95 18.12 14.43
N LEU A 189 -13.67 18.41 14.69
CA LEU A 189 -12.66 18.83 13.71
C LEU A 189 -12.02 17.66 12.96
N ARG A 190 -12.13 16.41 13.46
CA ARG A 190 -11.56 15.21 12.82
C ARG A 190 -12.36 14.77 11.58
N ARG A 191 -12.19 15.55 10.50
CA ARG A 191 -12.90 15.41 9.23
C ARG A 191 -11.96 15.53 8.03
N ASP A 192 -12.21 14.74 7.00
CA ASP A 192 -11.46 14.81 5.75
C ASP A 192 -11.88 16.02 4.90
N ALA A 193 -11.19 16.23 3.78
CA ALA A 193 -11.49 17.31 2.84
C ALA A 193 -12.89 17.26 2.20
N ASN A 194 -13.62 16.15 2.35
CA ASN A 194 -14.99 15.97 1.89
C ASN A 194 -16.01 16.12 3.04
N GLY A 195 -15.54 16.43 4.26
CA GLY A 195 -16.35 16.55 5.47
C GLY A 195 -16.63 15.24 6.19
N ALA A 196 -16.14 14.10 5.69
CA ALA A 196 -16.35 12.79 6.28
C ALA A 196 -15.54 12.64 7.58
N ARG A 197 -16.18 12.15 8.64
CA ARG A 197 -15.48 11.80 9.89
C ARG A 197 -14.57 10.59 9.68
N TYR A 198 -13.50 10.52 10.47
CA TYR A 198 -12.62 9.36 10.54
C TYR A 198 -12.24 9.03 11.99
N GLN A 199 -11.78 7.80 12.19
CA GLN A 199 -11.37 7.25 13.48
C GLN A 199 -10.19 8.04 14.08
N PRO A 200 -9.98 8.02 15.41
CA PRO A 200 -8.81 8.63 16.02
C PRO A 200 -7.49 8.11 15.43
N PHE A 201 -6.47 8.96 15.39
CA PHE A 201 -5.22 8.70 14.67
C PHE A 201 -4.04 9.17 15.52
N HIS A 202 -3.23 8.22 15.99
CA HIS A 202 -2.06 8.50 16.82
C HIS A 202 -0.77 8.36 16.01
N ASP A 203 0.12 9.34 16.03
CA ASP A 203 1.40 9.28 15.31
C ASP A 203 2.44 10.25 15.92
N VAL A 204 3.71 10.05 15.56
CA VAL A 204 4.82 10.86 16.08
C VAL A 204 5.67 11.39 14.93
N HIS A 205 6.04 12.67 15.05
CA HIS A 205 6.95 13.37 14.15
C HIS A 205 8.07 14.03 14.94
N THR A 206 9.18 14.35 14.27
CA THR A 206 10.29 15.12 14.86
C THR A 206 10.46 16.44 14.12
N MET A 207 10.96 17.45 14.82
CA MET A 207 11.43 18.70 14.24
C MET A 207 12.82 19.02 14.76
N PHE A 208 13.72 19.44 13.87
CA PHE A 208 15.08 19.82 14.25
C PHE A 208 15.70 20.83 13.27
N ASP A 209 16.75 21.51 13.73
CA ASP A 209 17.49 22.49 12.93
C ASP A 209 18.95 22.09 12.69
N GLY A 210 19.76 23.04 12.19
CA GLY A 210 21.22 22.87 12.09
C GLY A 210 21.68 21.96 10.95
N ASP A 211 22.80 21.27 11.15
CA ASP A 211 23.42 20.42 10.14
C ASP A 211 22.62 19.15 9.85
N ALA A 212 21.84 18.68 10.83
CA ALA A 212 20.90 17.58 10.62
C ALA A 212 19.82 17.98 9.61
N ALA A 213 19.21 19.17 9.75
CA ALA A 213 18.21 19.67 8.80
C ALA A 213 18.79 19.85 7.39
N ARG A 214 20.03 20.34 7.29
CA ARG A 214 20.78 20.46 6.03
C ARG A 214 21.00 19.11 5.34
N GLU A 215 21.26 18.04 6.11
CA GLU A 215 21.43 16.68 5.57
C GLU A 215 20.12 16.13 4.99
N ILE A 216 18.98 16.30 5.67
CA ILE A 216 17.67 15.94 5.10
C ILE A 216 17.42 16.72 3.80
N GLY A 217 17.82 18.00 3.73
CA GLY A 217 17.76 18.79 2.50
C GLY A 217 18.63 18.22 1.36
N LEU A 218 19.81 17.67 1.67
CA LEU A 218 20.65 16.97 0.69
C LEU A 218 19.96 15.69 0.19
N LEU A 219 19.42 14.86 1.10
CA LEU A 219 18.65 13.67 0.75
C LEU A 219 17.45 14.03 -0.13
N ALA A 220 16.69 15.07 0.22
CA ALA A 220 15.54 15.52 -0.56
C ALA A 220 15.91 15.96 -1.99
N ARG A 221 17.04 16.66 -2.16
CA ARG A 221 17.57 17.04 -3.48
C ARG A 221 18.10 15.86 -4.28
N GLU A 222 18.72 14.88 -3.63
CA GLU A 222 19.15 13.65 -4.29
C GLU A 222 17.94 12.83 -4.76
N ARG A 223 16.93 12.69 -3.89
CA ARG A 223 15.62 12.08 -4.18
C ARG A 223 14.96 12.71 -5.40
N TRP A 224 14.86 14.04 -5.41
CA TRP A 224 14.32 14.81 -6.52
C TRP A 224 15.11 14.58 -7.82
N ALA A 225 16.44 14.56 -7.74
CA ALA A 225 17.29 14.33 -8.90
C ALA A 225 17.13 12.92 -9.48
N ARG A 226 16.97 11.89 -8.63
CA ARG A 226 16.66 10.52 -9.02
C ARG A 226 15.30 10.45 -9.74
N ALA A 227 14.25 11.02 -9.15
CA ALA A 227 12.89 11.04 -9.71
C ALA A 227 12.80 11.80 -11.06
N CYS A 228 13.37 12.99 -11.14
CA CYS A 228 13.27 13.88 -12.32
C CYS A 228 14.35 13.63 -13.39
N GLY A 229 15.40 12.88 -13.09
CA GLY A 229 16.59 12.75 -13.95
C GLY A 229 17.43 14.04 -14.09
N LYS A 230 17.16 15.07 -13.28
CA LYS A 230 17.83 16.38 -13.32
C LYS A 230 18.12 16.88 -11.91
N ARG A 231 19.38 17.20 -11.62
CA ARG A 231 19.77 17.86 -10.36
C ARG A 231 19.22 19.28 -10.30
N LEU A 232 18.68 19.67 -9.15
CA LEU A 232 18.29 21.06 -8.90
C LEU A 232 19.54 21.90 -8.68
N ALA A 233 19.76 22.89 -9.56
CA ALA A 233 20.80 23.90 -9.39
C ALA A 233 20.39 24.96 -8.34
N ILE A 234 20.18 24.50 -7.10
CA ILE A 234 20.01 25.37 -5.94
C ILE A 234 21.41 25.66 -5.41
N ARG A 235 21.83 26.92 -5.47
CA ARG A 235 23.01 27.36 -4.73
C ARG A 235 22.69 27.24 -3.25
N ALA A 236 23.42 26.38 -2.54
CA ALA A 236 23.41 26.34 -1.08
C ALA A 236 23.90 27.70 -0.56
N HIS A 237 22.96 28.60 -0.32
CA HIS A 237 23.28 29.93 0.18
C HIS A 237 23.42 29.82 1.69
N ARG A 238 24.59 30.19 2.21
CA ARG A 238 24.65 30.70 3.59
C ARG A 238 23.74 31.92 3.61
N ALA A 239 22.55 31.78 4.19
CA ALA A 239 21.66 32.91 4.41
C ALA A 239 22.36 33.86 5.39
N GLU A 240 22.44 35.14 5.04
CA GLU A 240 22.86 36.15 6.01
C GLU A 240 21.76 36.24 7.06
N ASN A 241 22.11 35.93 8.32
CA ASN A 241 21.17 35.90 9.44
C ASN A 241 20.32 37.16 9.49
N ARG A 242 18.99 36.98 9.49
CA ARG A 242 18.05 37.99 9.96
C ARG A 242 17.10 37.36 10.99
N ASP A 243 16.34 36.35 10.58
CA ASP A 243 15.33 35.73 11.46
C ASP A 243 15.62 34.24 11.78
N ASP A 244 15.17 33.81 12.96
CA ASP A 244 15.18 32.41 13.41
C ASP A 244 14.04 31.63 12.71
N PRO A 245 14.32 30.52 12.02
CA PRO A 245 13.33 29.75 11.28
C PRO A 245 12.46 28.86 12.17
N TRP A 246 12.77 28.74 13.46
CA TRP A 246 12.02 27.92 14.40
C TRP A 246 10.71 28.61 14.81
N PRO A 247 9.54 27.94 14.69
CA PRO A 247 8.26 28.43 15.17
C PRO A 247 8.29 28.77 16.67
N PRO A 248 8.07 30.04 17.08
CA PRO A 248 8.00 30.42 18.49
C PRO A 248 6.93 29.70 19.30
N SER A 249 5.88 29.15 18.66
CA SER A 249 4.89 28.33 19.34
C SER A 249 5.40 26.93 19.72
N ARG A 250 6.58 26.50 19.24
CA ARG A 250 7.16 25.20 19.60
C ARG A 250 8.28 25.37 20.62
N ARG A 251 8.07 24.81 21.82
CA ARG A 251 9.11 24.62 22.83
C ARG A 251 10.15 23.61 22.33
N VAL A 252 11.43 23.92 22.58
CA VAL A 252 12.56 23.00 22.36
C VAL A 252 12.61 21.95 23.45
N ASP A 253 12.77 20.68 23.08
CA ASP A 253 12.85 19.58 24.05
C ASP A 253 14.32 19.18 24.32
N LEU A 254 15.18 19.31 23.31
CA LEU A 254 16.63 19.16 23.43
C LEU A 254 17.37 20.23 22.63
N GLU A 255 18.36 20.85 23.26
CA GLU A 255 19.36 21.70 22.58
C GLU A 255 20.63 20.90 22.26
N ASP A 256 21.49 21.41 21.36
CA ASP A 256 22.84 20.91 21.04
C ASP A 256 23.01 19.37 21.16
N VAL A 257 22.50 18.67 20.14
CA VAL A 257 22.36 17.21 20.12
C VAL A 257 22.85 16.62 18.79
N GLN A 258 23.41 15.41 18.84
CA GLN A 258 23.77 14.65 17.66
C GLN A 258 22.59 13.79 17.20
N ILE A 259 22.13 14.02 15.98
CA ILE A 259 21.08 13.24 15.32
C ILE A 259 21.74 12.32 14.29
N ALA A 260 21.52 11.02 14.45
CA ALA A 260 21.78 10.04 13.41
C ALA A 260 20.61 9.98 12.43
N ILE A 261 20.90 9.88 11.14
CA ILE A 261 19.91 9.66 10.07
C ILE A 261 20.19 8.28 9.49
N SER A 262 19.18 7.41 9.47
CA SER A 262 19.28 6.04 8.97
C SER A 262 18.23 5.79 7.89
N LEU A 263 18.61 5.01 6.87
CA LEU A 263 17.79 4.77 5.67
C LEU A 263 17.54 3.27 5.43
N THR A 264 16.39 2.98 4.83
CA THR A 264 16.19 1.77 4.02
C THR A 264 16.04 2.24 2.57
N GLU A 265 16.80 1.67 1.64
CA GLU A 265 16.58 1.81 0.21
C GLU A 265 16.85 0.45 -0.48
N PRO A 266 15.96 -0.04 -1.37
CA PRO A 266 16.21 -1.27 -2.10
C PRO A 266 17.23 -1.04 -3.23
N ALA A 267 17.92 -2.10 -3.65
CA ALA A 267 18.81 -2.04 -4.81
C ALA A 267 17.99 -1.73 -6.08
N TYR A 268 18.34 -0.67 -6.81
CA TYR A 268 17.59 -0.26 -8.01
C TYR A 268 18.40 0.65 -8.94
N LEU A 269 18.40 0.32 -10.24
CA LEU A 269 19.13 1.02 -11.31
C LEU A 269 20.63 1.20 -11.01
N GLY A 270 21.30 0.11 -10.62
CA GLY A 270 22.74 0.10 -10.35
C GLY A 270 23.15 0.72 -9.01
N ARG A 271 22.20 1.10 -8.15
CA ARG A 271 22.44 1.43 -6.73
C ARG A 271 22.34 0.18 -5.87
N ASP A 272 23.24 0.05 -4.91
CA ASP A 272 23.19 -0.98 -3.87
C ASP A 272 22.03 -0.76 -2.89
N SER A 273 21.62 -1.82 -2.18
CA SER A 273 20.59 -1.70 -1.15
C SER A 273 21.15 -1.15 0.16
N VAL A 274 20.47 -0.18 0.76
CA VAL A 274 20.75 0.36 2.10
C VAL A 274 19.77 -0.27 3.09
N ARG A 275 20.28 -0.79 4.22
CA ARG A 275 19.47 -1.48 5.26
C ARG A 275 19.82 -1.00 6.67
N GLN A 276 20.23 0.27 6.80
CA GLN A 276 20.75 0.84 8.04
C GLN A 276 19.73 0.78 9.17
N ILE A 277 18.46 1.10 8.87
CA ILE A 277 17.36 1.05 9.84
C ILE A 277 17.21 -0.35 10.46
N ARG A 278 17.24 -1.41 9.63
CA ARG A 278 17.21 -2.81 10.11
C ARG A 278 18.38 -3.10 11.04
N THR A 279 19.59 -2.69 10.67
CA THR A 279 20.78 -2.88 11.53
C THR A 279 20.69 -2.08 12.82
N GLN A 280 20.18 -0.85 12.78
CA GLN A 280 20.00 0.02 13.94
C GLN A 280 19.02 -0.54 14.96
N TYR A 281 17.88 -1.08 14.51
CA TYR A 281 16.93 -1.76 15.39
C TYR A 281 17.54 -3.00 16.05
N LEU A 282 18.30 -3.81 15.31
CA LEU A 282 18.98 -4.99 15.86
C LEU A 282 20.06 -4.63 16.88
N ASP A 283 20.89 -3.61 16.60
CA ASP A 283 21.89 -3.10 17.53
C ASP A 283 21.23 -2.53 18.81
N ALA A 284 20.12 -1.80 18.67
CA ALA A 284 19.36 -1.24 19.79
C ALA A 284 18.80 -2.33 20.71
N ILE A 285 18.17 -3.37 20.14
CA ILE A 285 17.61 -4.51 20.89
C ILE A 285 18.70 -5.32 21.60
N ALA A 286 19.87 -5.49 20.96
CA ALA A 286 21.02 -6.16 21.57
C ALA A 286 21.66 -5.36 22.71
N ARG A 287 21.66 -4.02 22.61
CA ARG A 287 22.14 -3.11 23.68
C ARG A 287 21.20 -3.03 24.87
N ALA A 288 19.89 -3.18 24.68
CA ALA A 288 18.89 -3.01 25.74
C ALA A 288 19.18 -3.83 27.02
N ARG A 289 18.97 -3.23 28.19
CA ARG A 289 19.15 -3.81 29.53
C ARG A 289 18.01 -3.54 30.51
N ARG A 290 17.28 -2.44 30.36
CA ARG A 290 16.24 -1.99 31.31
C ARG A 290 14.85 -2.03 30.70
N SER A 291 14.65 -1.38 29.55
CA SER A 291 13.33 -1.22 28.92
C SER A 291 13.43 -0.94 27.41
N ILE A 292 12.58 -1.57 26.63
CA ILE A 292 12.28 -1.22 25.24
C ILE A 292 10.80 -0.83 25.17
N TYR A 293 10.53 0.43 24.81
CA TYR A 293 9.20 0.94 24.49
C TYR A 293 9.08 1.08 22.97
N ILE A 294 8.01 0.56 22.38
CA ILE A 294 7.76 0.59 20.94
C ILE A 294 6.34 1.09 20.67
N GLU A 295 6.20 2.01 19.73
CA GLU A 295 4.93 2.26 19.07
C GLU A 295 5.09 1.95 17.59
N ASN A 296 4.24 1.07 17.04
CA ASN A 296 4.29 0.76 15.62
C ASN A 296 2.96 0.35 14.98
N GLN A 297 2.71 0.85 13.77
CA GLN A 297 1.58 0.46 12.94
C GLN A 297 1.57 -1.04 12.60
N TYR A 298 2.73 -1.58 12.24
CA TYR A 298 2.90 -3.00 11.90
C TYR A 298 3.97 -3.63 12.76
N PHE A 299 3.68 -4.83 13.25
CA PHE A 299 4.61 -5.64 14.04
C PHE A 299 4.61 -7.07 13.49
N THR A 300 5.34 -7.27 12.40
CA THR A 300 5.33 -8.50 11.58
C THR A 300 6.72 -8.98 11.17
N SER A 301 7.78 -8.18 11.35
CA SER A 301 9.12 -8.56 10.89
C SER A 301 9.70 -9.69 11.74
N GLY A 302 9.89 -10.86 11.11
CA GLY A 302 10.48 -12.03 11.75
C GLY A 302 11.91 -11.79 12.26
N THR A 303 12.70 -10.98 11.55
CA THR A 303 14.08 -10.65 11.98
C THR A 303 14.10 -9.80 13.26
N VAL A 304 13.30 -8.73 13.34
CA VAL A 304 13.20 -7.89 14.54
C VAL A 304 12.60 -8.70 15.69
N GLY A 305 11.59 -9.52 15.37
CA GLY A 305 10.94 -10.41 16.32
C GLY A 305 11.87 -11.44 16.97
N ALA A 306 12.73 -12.09 16.19
CA ALA A 306 13.74 -13.01 16.70
C ALA A 306 14.72 -12.30 17.66
N ALA A 307 15.18 -11.10 17.32
CA ALA A 307 16.07 -10.33 18.20
C ALA A 307 15.38 -9.91 19.51
N LEU A 308 14.09 -9.55 19.47
CA LEU A 308 13.31 -9.27 20.68
C LEU A 308 13.12 -10.53 21.54
N ALA A 309 12.87 -11.68 20.93
CA ALA A 309 12.77 -12.97 21.62
C ALA A 309 14.11 -13.35 22.31
N ASP A 310 15.23 -13.22 21.59
CA ASP A 310 16.57 -13.47 22.14
C ASP A 310 16.92 -12.49 23.30
N SER A 311 16.45 -11.24 23.22
CA SER A 311 16.67 -10.22 24.27
C SER A 311 15.79 -10.47 25.51
N LEU A 312 14.54 -10.91 25.34
CA LEU A 312 13.63 -11.31 26.43
C LEU A 312 14.09 -12.58 27.15
N ALA A 313 14.66 -13.54 26.42
CA ALA A 313 15.10 -14.83 26.96
C ALA A 313 16.37 -14.74 27.84
N ARG A 314 17.00 -13.56 27.95
CA ARG A 314 18.12 -13.33 28.86
C ARG A 314 17.62 -13.10 30.28
N GLU A 315 18.39 -13.57 31.26
CA GLU A 315 18.14 -13.30 32.68
C GLU A 315 18.11 -11.78 32.98
N ASP A 316 18.95 -11.01 32.28
CA ASP A 316 19.03 -9.53 32.30
C ASP A 316 18.33 -8.85 31.11
N GLY A 317 17.33 -9.51 30.50
CA GLY A 317 16.50 -8.93 29.44
C GLY A 317 15.67 -7.70 29.89
N PRO A 318 15.37 -6.74 29.00
CA PRO A 318 14.60 -5.54 29.33
C PRO A 318 13.11 -5.82 29.55
N ASP A 319 12.41 -4.89 30.22
CA ASP A 319 10.95 -4.73 30.07
C ASP A 319 10.62 -4.41 28.60
N LEU A 320 9.72 -5.15 27.95
CA LEU A 320 9.29 -4.88 26.57
C LEU A 320 7.81 -4.50 26.53
N ALA A 321 7.53 -3.23 26.23
CA ALA A 321 6.17 -2.72 26.00
C ALA A 321 6.02 -2.30 24.53
N ILE A 322 5.00 -2.85 23.85
CA ILE A 322 4.72 -2.57 22.44
C ILE A 322 3.27 -2.13 22.29
N VAL A 323 3.07 -0.91 21.79
CA VAL A 323 1.76 -0.33 21.47
C VAL A 323 1.53 -0.42 19.95
N VAL A 324 0.41 -1.04 19.56
CA VAL A 324 0.01 -1.30 18.17
C VAL A 324 -1.48 -0.96 17.98
N PRO A 325 -1.98 -0.75 16.74
CA PRO A 325 -3.42 -0.61 16.53
C PRO A 325 -4.13 -1.94 16.82
N ARG A 326 -5.36 -1.88 17.36
CA ARG A 326 -6.17 -3.08 17.72
C ARG A 326 -6.32 -4.03 16.52
N ASN A 327 -6.80 -3.48 15.39
CA ASN A 327 -7.00 -4.17 14.11
C ASN A 327 -6.14 -3.50 13.03
N GLN A 328 -6.03 -4.12 11.86
CA GLN A 328 -5.33 -3.56 10.70
C GLN A 328 -6.32 -2.96 9.71
N SER A 329 -5.97 -1.84 9.09
CA SER A 329 -6.86 -1.14 8.15
C SER A 329 -7.02 -1.90 6.84
N GLY A 330 -8.22 -2.45 6.62
CA GLY A 330 -8.60 -3.17 5.41
C GLY A 330 -8.54 -4.69 5.56
N TRP A 331 -9.55 -5.38 5.02
CA TRP A 331 -9.73 -6.84 5.13
C TRP A 331 -8.50 -7.65 4.70
N LEU A 332 -7.82 -7.25 3.62
CA LEU A 332 -6.63 -7.96 3.13
C LEU A 332 -5.45 -7.82 4.10
N GLN A 333 -5.25 -6.63 4.66
CA GLN A 333 -4.22 -6.35 5.67
C GLN A 333 -4.51 -7.09 6.97
N GLU A 334 -5.77 -7.14 7.40
CA GLU A 334 -6.19 -7.88 8.59
C GLU A 334 -5.95 -9.40 8.45
N VAL A 335 -6.37 -10.00 7.33
CA VAL A 335 -6.14 -11.41 7.05
C VAL A 335 -4.64 -11.74 6.96
N THR A 336 -3.78 -10.82 6.52
CA THR A 336 -2.37 -11.11 6.22
C THR A 336 -1.39 -10.65 7.31
N MET A 337 -1.35 -9.36 7.60
CA MET A 337 -0.49 -8.78 8.65
C MET A 337 -0.96 -9.19 10.05
N GLY A 338 -2.27 -9.43 10.23
CA GLY A 338 -2.80 -9.96 11.49
C GLY A 338 -2.23 -11.33 11.85
N VAL A 339 -2.08 -12.22 10.86
CA VAL A 339 -1.50 -13.56 11.07
C VAL A 339 -0.02 -13.49 11.39
N LEU A 340 0.76 -12.68 10.67
CA LEU A 340 2.18 -12.47 10.96
C LEU A 340 2.40 -11.89 12.37
N ARG A 341 1.55 -10.92 12.78
CA ARG A 341 1.58 -10.35 14.13
C ARG A 341 1.28 -11.40 15.21
N ALA A 342 0.32 -12.28 14.98
CA ALA A 342 -0.02 -13.35 15.93
C ALA A 342 1.11 -14.40 16.06
N ARG A 343 1.71 -14.84 14.94
CA ARG A 343 2.90 -15.71 14.95
C ARG A 343 4.03 -15.10 15.77
N LEU A 344 4.28 -13.79 15.60
CA LEU A 344 5.29 -13.06 16.34
C LEU A 344 4.93 -12.87 17.83
N HIS A 345 3.67 -12.59 18.15
CA HIS A 345 3.19 -12.52 19.53
C HIS A 345 3.41 -13.84 20.29
N GLU A 346 3.10 -14.96 19.64
CA GLU A 346 3.32 -16.30 20.18
C GLU A 346 4.80 -16.69 20.30
N LEU A 347 5.68 -16.20 19.42
CA LEU A 347 7.13 -16.32 19.57
C LEU A 347 7.61 -15.65 20.86
N LEU A 348 7.15 -14.41 21.09
CA LEU A 348 7.59 -13.59 22.23
C LEU A 348 7.02 -14.11 23.56
N LYS A 349 5.75 -14.54 23.60
CA LYS A 349 5.15 -15.24 24.77
C LYS A 349 5.91 -16.51 25.15
N LYS A 350 6.49 -17.23 24.18
CA LYS A 350 7.30 -18.45 24.44
C LYS A 350 8.73 -18.14 24.87
N ALA A 351 9.28 -17.00 24.46
CA ALA A 351 10.61 -16.55 24.83
C ALA A 351 10.65 -15.84 26.20
N ASP A 352 9.55 -15.18 26.59
CA ASP A 352 9.45 -14.45 27.86
C ASP A 352 9.25 -15.37 29.07
N THR A 353 10.34 -15.99 29.52
CA THR A 353 10.37 -16.78 30.76
C THR A 353 10.32 -15.94 32.05
N HIS A 354 10.26 -14.61 31.93
CA HIS A 354 10.39 -13.67 33.05
C HIS A 354 9.20 -12.70 33.23
N GLY A 355 8.19 -12.77 32.37
CA GLY A 355 6.97 -11.95 32.45
C GLY A 355 7.17 -10.49 32.04
N ARG A 356 8.17 -10.18 31.22
CA ARG A 356 8.62 -8.84 30.78
C ARG A 356 7.97 -8.36 29.48
N TYR A 357 7.20 -9.18 28.77
CA TYR A 357 6.56 -8.80 27.50
C TYR A 357 5.13 -8.29 27.67
N ARG A 358 4.81 -7.14 27.08
CA ARG A 358 3.45 -6.58 26.95
C ARG A 358 3.21 -6.14 25.50
N LEU A 359 2.18 -6.71 24.87
CA LEU A 359 1.59 -6.18 23.64
C LEU A 359 0.25 -5.53 23.99
N MET A 360 0.06 -4.29 23.56
CA MET A 360 -1.07 -3.46 23.98
C MET A 360 -1.62 -2.65 22.80
N CYS A 361 -2.86 -2.21 22.92
CA CYS A 361 -3.43 -1.17 22.07
C CYS A 361 -4.16 -0.11 22.91
N PRO A 362 -4.19 1.16 22.47
CA PRO A 362 -4.97 2.19 23.14
C PRO A 362 -6.48 1.99 22.89
N THR A 363 -7.27 2.32 23.89
CA THR A 363 -8.73 2.37 23.81
C THR A 363 -9.26 3.65 24.46
N VAL A 364 -10.34 4.19 23.92
CA VAL A 364 -11.00 5.42 24.40
C VAL A 364 -12.46 5.08 24.73
N PRO A 365 -13.04 5.62 25.82
CA PRO A 365 -14.45 5.43 26.15
C PRO A 365 -15.37 5.81 24.98
N LYS A 366 -16.48 5.08 24.84
CA LYS A 366 -17.52 5.33 23.82
C LYS A 366 -17.08 5.19 22.35
N LEU A 367 -15.85 4.71 22.09
CA LEU A 367 -15.33 4.52 20.73
C LEU A 367 -16.00 3.36 19.96
N GLY A 368 -16.62 2.41 20.66
CA GLY A 368 -17.31 1.26 20.07
C GLY A 368 -16.35 0.36 19.29
N ASP A 369 -16.74 -0.03 18.07
CA ASP A 369 -15.92 -0.86 17.19
C ASP A 369 -14.74 -0.10 16.53
N GLU A 370 -14.73 1.24 16.58
CA GLU A 370 -13.62 2.03 16.06
C GLU A 370 -12.34 1.83 16.89
N ILE A 371 -11.19 2.18 16.31
CA ILE A 371 -9.86 2.05 16.92
C ILE A 371 -9.17 3.41 16.99
N VAL A 372 -8.31 3.61 18.00
CA VAL A 372 -7.24 4.60 17.86
C VAL A 372 -6.21 3.98 16.92
N ASN A 373 -6.07 4.54 15.73
CA ASN A 373 -5.16 4.04 14.70
C ASN A 373 -3.74 4.50 15.00
N VAL A 374 -3.01 3.68 15.77
CA VAL A 374 -1.57 3.87 16.04
C VAL A 374 -0.78 3.72 14.73
N HIS A 375 -0.36 4.85 14.19
CA HIS A 375 0.46 4.98 12.99
C HIS A 375 1.91 5.35 13.30
N SER A 376 2.27 5.66 14.55
CA SER A 376 3.65 5.88 15.03
C SER A 376 4.65 4.87 14.45
N LYS A 377 5.91 5.30 14.32
CA LYS A 377 7.07 4.41 14.12
C LYS A 377 8.19 4.83 15.06
N LEU A 378 8.04 4.50 16.34
CA LEU A 378 8.90 4.94 17.43
C LEU A 378 9.47 3.75 18.21
N MET A 379 10.74 3.85 18.62
CA MET A 379 11.34 2.98 19.63
C MET A 379 12.18 3.82 20.60
N ILE A 380 12.03 3.55 21.90
CA ILE A 380 12.87 4.09 22.97
C ILE A 380 13.52 2.91 23.70
N VAL A 381 14.85 2.95 23.86
CA VAL A 381 15.62 1.93 24.59
C VAL A 381 16.33 2.57 25.77
N ASP A 382 16.09 2.00 26.96
CA ASP A 382 16.74 2.30 28.24
C ASP A 382 16.72 3.78 28.69
N ASP A 383 15.85 4.62 28.14
CA ASP A 383 15.91 6.09 28.24
C ASP A 383 17.18 6.71 27.61
N GLU A 384 17.97 5.92 26.88
CA GLU A 384 19.25 6.33 26.29
C GLU A 384 19.20 6.50 24.78
N LEU A 385 18.35 5.75 24.08
CA LEU A 385 18.23 5.81 22.63
C LEU A 385 16.77 6.09 22.23
N LEU A 386 16.58 7.08 21.37
CA LEU A 386 15.32 7.39 20.69
C LEU A 386 15.48 7.13 19.20
N ILE A 387 14.52 6.43 18.57
CA ILE A 387 14.41 6.23 17.12
C ILE A 387 12.99 6.62 16.69
N VAL A 388 12.86 7.52 15.71
CA VAL A 388 11.57 7.97 15.15
C VAL A 388 11.70 8.11 13.63
N GLY A 389 10.67 7.75 12.87
CA GLY A 389 10.70 7.95 11.42
C GLY A 389 9.51 7.38 10.67
N SER A 390 9.75 6.89 9.45
CA SER A 390 8.72 6.31 8.59
C SER A 390 8.67 4.78 8.60
N ALA A 391 9.72 4.10 9.09
CA ALA A 391 9.89 2.66 8.97
C ALA A 391 9.05 1.83 9.96
N ASN A 392 8.13 1.02 9.42
CA ASN A 392 7.37 0.06 10.20
C ASN A 392 8.22 -1.15 10.65
N LEU A 393 7.78 -1.89 11.67
CA LEU A 393 8.41 -3.18 12.04
C LEU A 393 7.85 -4.34 11.20
N ASN A 394 7.91 -4.18 9.87
CA ASN A 394 7.60 -5.19 8.86
C ASN A 394 8.80 -5.37 7.90
N ASN A 395 8.87 -6.47 7.17
CA ASN A 395 10.00 -6.74 6.27
C ASN A 395 10.09 -5.72 5.12
N ARG A 396 8.94 -5.19 4.67
CA ARG A 396 8.88 -4.09 3.69
C ARG A 396 9.72 -2.89 4.10
N SER A 397 9.48 -2.30 5.26
CA SER A 397 10.22 -1.13 5.75
C SER A 397 11.68 -1.47 6.15
N MET A 398 11.98 -2.75 6.45
CA MET A 398 13.33 -3.20 6.77
C MET A 398 14.23 -3.45 5.54
N VAL A 399 13.68 -3.66 4.34
CA VAL A 399 14.46 -4.05 3.15
C VAL A 399 13.96 -3.46 1.81
N LEU A 400 12.66 -3.26 1.63
CA LEU A 400 12.04 -3.02 0.33
C LEU A 400 11.63 -1.56 0.06
N ASP A 401 10.94 -0.93 1.00
CA ASP A 401 10.38 0.42 0.81
C ASP A 401 11.45 1.47 1.15
N SER A 402 11.40 2.63 0.47
CA SER A 402 12.33 3.71 0.82
C SER A 402 11.88 4.38 2.10
N GLU A 403 12.68 4.31 3.17
CA GLU A 403 12.36 4.80 4.51
C GLU A 403 13.42 5.78 5.02
N CYS A 404 13.09 6.56 6.04
CA CYS A 404 14.02 7.45 6.74
C CYS A 404 13.64 7.52 8.22
N ASN A 405 14.59 7.22 9.09
CA ASN A 405 14.49 7.44 10.52
C ASN A 405 15.55 8.45 10.97
N VAL A 406 15.23 9.17 12.04
CA VAL A 406 16.16 9.95 12.84
C VAL A 406 16.34 9.31 14.20
N SER A 407 17.49 9.48 14.82
CA SER A 407 17.77 8.88 16.13
C SER A 407 18.71 9.72 16.97
N ILE A 408 18.54 9.66 18.29
CA ILE A 408 19.38 10.33 19.28
C ILE A 408 19.84 9.29 20.27
N ASP A 409 21.14 9.21 20.50
CA ASP A 409 21.76 8.41 21.57
C ASP A 409 22.31 9.37 22.63
N ALA A 410 22.03 9.08 23.89
CA ALA A 410 22.48 9.89 25.02
C ALA A 410 23.95 9.68 25.34
N GLY A 411 24.50 8.48 25.08
CA GLY A 411 25.80 8.07 25.61
C GLY A 411 25.93 8.40 27.10
N ALA A 412 26.92 9.22 27.44
CA ALA A 412 27.16 9.73 28.79
C ALA A 412 26.37 11.02 29.16
N ASP A 413 25.67 11.68 28.22
CA ASP A 413 24.94 12.92 28.50
C ASP A 413 23.60 12.63 29.24
N ALA A 414 23.62 12.84 30.55
CA ALA A 414 22.46 12.69 31.41
C ALA A 414 21.30 13.66 31.09
N ARG A 415 21.55 14.77 30.39
CA ARG A 415 20.49 15.70 29.93
C ARG A 415 19.72 15.11 28.76
N ILE A 416 20.42 14.50 27.79
CA ILE A 416 19.77 13.77 26.68
C ILE A 416 18.97 12.59 27.23
N ARG A 417 19.56 11.81 28.14
CA ARG A 417 18.88 10.69 28.81
C ARG A 417 17.59 11.11 29.52
N ARG A 418 17.62 12.23 30.26
CA ARG A 418 16.41 12.78 30.91
C ARG A 418 15.34 13.20 29.90
N ALA A 419 15.72 13.85 28.80
CA ALA A 419 14.74 14.27 27.80
C ALA A 419 14.10 13.09 27.06
N ILE A 420 14.86 12.03 26.74
CA ILE A 420 14.31 10.80 26.17
C ILE A 420 13.34 10.12 27.16
N ALA A 421 13.68 10.08 28.46
CA ALA A 421 12.74 9.62 29.50
C ALA A 421 11.45 10.45 29.53
N THR A 422 11.56 11.79 29.53
CA THR A 422 10.41 12.72 29.46
C THR A 422 9.55 12.48 28.22
N MET A 423 10.15 12.22 27.05
CA MET A 423 9.43 11.90 25.81
C MET A 423 8.63 10.60 25.94
N ARG A 424 9.23 9.52 26.48
CA ARG A 424 8.47 8.28 26.78
C ARG A 424 7.35 8.56 27.78
N ASP A 425 7.67 9.23 28.88
CA ASP A 425 6.74 9.41 30.00
C ASP A 425 5.56 10.31 29.59
N THR A 426 5.75 11.21 28.61
CA THR A 426 4.67 11.97 27.95
C THR A 426 3.76 11.07 27.10
N LEU A 427 4.33 10.21 26.24
CA LEU A 427 3.56 9.25 25.42
C LEU A 427 2.78 8.26 26.30
N LEU A 428 3.39 7.77 27.39
CA LEU A 428 2.70 6.90 28.34
C LEU A 428 1.59 7.63 29.08
N ALA A 429 1.81 8.88 29.52
CA ALA A 429 0.81 9.70 30.20
C ALA A 429 -0.42 9.95 29.31
N GLU A 430 -0.17 10.20 28.02
CA GLU A 430 -1.19 10.27 26.98
C GLU A 430 -1.99 8.96 26.89
N HIS A 431 -1.37 7.83 26.57
CA HIS A 431 -2.08 6.54 26.42
C HIS A 431 -2.82 6.07 27.69
N LEU A 432 -2.42 6.54 28.87
CA LEU A 432 -2.95 6.16 30.18
C LEU A 432 -3.89 7.20 30.82
N ASP A 433 -4.19 8.32 30.14
CA ASP A 433 -5.10 9.37 30.61
C ASP A 433 -4.70 9.95 31.99
N CYS A 434 -3.39 10.15 32.19
CA CYS A 434 -2.83 10.60 33.46
C CYS A 434 -1.77 11.71 33.26
N GLU A 435 -1.29 12.30 34.36
CA GLU A 435 -0.23 13.30 34.29
C GLU A 435 1.14 12.62 34.15
N MET A 436 2.09 13.28 33.49
CA MET A 436 3.47 12.76 33.35
C MET A 436 4.12 12.45 34.72
N ASP A 437 3.81 13.26 35.74
CA ASP A 437 4.31 13.05 37.11
C ASP A 437 3.77 11.76 37.75
N ASP A 438 2.61 11.25 37.32
CA ASP A 438 2.09 9.94 37.73
C ASP A 438 2.94 8.80 37.17
N VAL A 439 3.30 8.88 35.87
CA VAL A 439 4.18 7.91 35.20
C VAL A 439 5.57 7.90 35.84
N VAL A 440 6.15 9.07 36.09
CA VAL A 440 7.46 9.20 36.75
C VAL A 440 7.42 8.61 38.16
N ARG A 441 6.38 8.93 38.95
CA ARG A 441 6.21 8.41 40.32
C ARG A 441 6.08 6.90 40.35
N GLU A 442 5.19 6.30 39.55
CA GLU A 442 5.03 4.84 39.56
C GLU A 442 6.27 4.12 39.00
N ARG A 443 6.96 4.66 37.98
CA ARG A 443 8.25 4.07 37.53
C ARG A 443 9.30 4.04 38.63
N GLN A 444 9.43 5.10 39.41
CA GLN A 444 10.35 5.15 40.55
C GLN A 444 9.93 4.21 41.69
N ALA A 445 8.63 4.17 42.02
CA ALA A 445 8.10 3.34 43.10
C ALA A 445 8.12 1.83 42.79
N ARG A 446 7.93 1.45 41.52
CA ARG A 446 7.87 0.04 41.07
C ARG A 446 9.19 -0.50 40.53
N GLY A 447 10.13 0.37 40.16
CA GLY A 447 11.44 -0.03 39.62
C GLY A 447 11.40 -0.60 38.20
N GLY A 448 10.30 -0.44 37.46
CA GLY A 448 10.12 -1.01 36.12
C GLY A 448 9.05 -0.26 35.31
N MET A 449 9.16 -0.31 33.98
CA MET A 449 8.25 0.38 33.07
C MET A 449 6.92 -0.36 32.97
N ASN A 450 6.93 -1.67 32.79
CA ASN A 450 5.72 -2.48 32.70
C ASN A 450 4.91 -2.46 34.00
N ALA A 451 5.60 -2.44 35.14
CA ALA A 451 4.97 -2.36 36.46
C ALA A 451 4.30 -0.99 36.69
N ALA A 452 4.87 0.10 36.18
CA ALA A 452 4.26 1.43 36.23
C ALA A 452 3.03 1.52 35.32
N ILE A 453 3.12 1.02 34.07
CA ILE A 453 1.98 0.94 33.15
C ILE A 453 0.83 0.15 33.82
N GLN A 454 1.14 -1.02 34.39
CA GLN A 454 0.15 -1.86 35.08
C GLN A 454 -0.51 -1.19 36.29
N ALA A 455 0.21 -0.31 37.01
CA ALA A 455 -0.31 0.44 38.15
C ALA A 455 -1.19 1.65 37.74
N LEU A 456 -1.06 2.11 36.49
CA LEU A 456 -1.77 3.26 35.93
C LEU A 456 -2.93 2.88 34.99
N LEU A 457 -3.13 1.59 34.70
CA LEU A 457 -4.30 1.14 33.94
C LEU A 457 -5.60 1.49 34.68
N ARG A 458 -6.54 2.10 33.95
CA ARG A 458 -7.88 2.45 34.44
C ARG A 458 -8.97 1.65 33.74
N GLU A 459 -10.19 1.74 34.26
CA GLU A 459 -11.38 1.14 33.66
C GLU A 459 -11.64 1.71 32.25
N ARG A 460 -11.52 0.85 31.24
CA ARG A 460 -11.53 1.23 29.81
C ARG A 460 -12.83 1.83 29.29
N ASP A 461 -13.93 1.61 30.02
CA ASP A 461 -15.25 2.10 29.64
C ASP A 461 -15.51 3.51 30.22
N GLU A 462 -14.67 3.96 31.17
CA GLU A 462 -14.71 5.28 31.82
C GLU A 462 -13.53 6.19 31.42
N HIS A 463 -12.34 5.61 31.22
CA HIS A 463 -11.08 6.31 30.92
C HIS A 463 -10.41 5.80 29.64
N ARG A 464 -9.63 6.67 28.99
CA ARG A 464 -8.66 6.22 27.98
C ARG A 464 -7.56 5.43 28.70
N THR A 465 -7.14 4.32 28.11
CA THR A 465 -6.18 3.40 28.74
C THR A 465 -5.54 2.50 27.68
N LEU A 466 -4.49 1.79 28.06
CA LEU A 466 -3.93 0.68 27.30
C LEU A 466 -4.65 -0.62 27.68
N VAL A 467 -4.99 -1.44 26.70
CA VAL A 467 -5.50 -2.81 26.92
C VAL A 467 -4.54 -3.83 26.32
N ALA A 468 -4.36 -4.96 27.01
CA ALA A 468 -3.55 -6.06 26.51
C ALA A 468 -4.17 -6.65 25.23
N LEU A 469 -3.33 -6.92 24.23
CA LEU A 469 -3.74 -7.46 22.94
C LEU A 469 -3.16 -8.86 22.77
N ASP A 470 -4.03 -9.87 22.70
CA ASP A 470 -3.68 -11.28 22.49
C ASP A 470 -4.23 -11.75 21.12
N PRO A 471 -3.53 -11.44 20.01
CA PRO A 471 -3.99 -11.77 18.66
C PRO A 471 -3.92 -13.27 18.38
N HIS A 472 -5.07 -13.89 18.14
CA HIS A 472 -5.21 -15.30 17.82
C HIS A 472 -5.49 -15.51 16.32
N VAL A 473 -5.06 -16.66 15.78
CA VAL A 473 -5.32 -17.09 14.39
C VAL A 473 -5.92 -18.48 14.43
N SER A 474 -6.97 -18.73 13.65
CA SER A 474 -7.51 -20.09 13.52
C SER A 474 -6.58 -20.95 12.66
N THR A 475 -6.46 -22.23 12.99
CA THR A 475 -5.55 -23.17 12.33
C THR A 475 -5.79 -23.24 10.82
N GLU A 476 -7.03 -23.03 10.37
CA GLU A 476 -7.42 -23.01 8.96
C GLU A 476 -6.90 -21.75 8.25
N LEU A 477 -6.95 -20.59 8.92
CA LEU A 477 -6.46 -19.32 8.35
C LEU A 477 -4.93 -19.30 8.26
N ASP A 478 -4.24 -19.86 9.26
CA ASP A 478 -2.77 -19.95 9.29
C ASP A 478 -2.21 -20.83 8.15
N GLN A 479 -2.93 -21.90 7.78
CA GLN A 479 -2.57 -22.79 6.67
C GLN A 479 -2.86 -22.22 5.28
N LEU A 480 -3.80 -21.27 5.16
CA LEU A 480 -4.19 -20.67 3.88
C LEU A 480 -3.22 -19.60 3.39
N ILE A 481 -2.37 -19.06 4.26
CA ILE A 481 -1.44 -17.98 3.93
C ILE A 481 -0.07 -18.60 3.61
N PRO A 482 0.45 -18.44 2.38
CA PRO A 482 1.77 -18.94 2.02
C PRO A 482 2.86 -18.30 2.90
N PRO A 483 4.03 -18.95 3.06
CA PRO A 483 5.16 -18.37 3.78
C PRO A 483 5.53 -16.98 3.26
N GLU A 484 6.20 -16.20 4.10
CA GLU A 484 6.18 -14.73 4.22
C GLU A 484 6.47 -13.95 2.91
N ALA A 485 7.07 -14.61 1.92
CA ALA A 485 7.64 -14.09 0.69
C ALA A 485 6.69 -13.33 -0.27
N LEU A 486 5.36 -13.44 -0.16
CA LEU A 486 4.45 -12.84 -1.16
C LEU A 486 3.86 -11.47 -0.75
N ILE A 487 3.85 -11.13 0.53
CA ILE A 487 3.09 -9.98 1.07
C ILE A 487 3.99 -9.06 1.92
N ASP A 488 4.89 -9.65 2.71
CA ASP A 488 5.93 -8.94 3.48
C ASP A 488 7.32 -9.53 3.14
N PRO A 489 7.79 -9.39 1.88
CA PRO A 489 8.99 -10.07 1.40
C PRO A 489 10.27 -9.54 2.05
N GLU A 490 11.17 -10.44 2.44
CA GLU A 490 12.49 -10.08 2.99
C GLU A 490 13.52 -9.63 1.93
N THR A 491 13.19 -9.73 0.63
CA THR A 491 14.03 -9.27 -0.49
C THR A 491 13.17 -8.62 -1.58
N PRO A 492 13.69 -7.62 -2.32
CA PRO A 492 13.01 -7.13 -3.52
C PRO A 492 12.85 -8.24 -4.53
N ILE A 493 11.61 -8.51 -4.93
CA ILE A 493 11.33 -9.51 -5.97
C ILE A 493 11.72 -8.90 -7.31
N ALA A 494 12.62 -9.56 -8.05
CA ALA A 494 13.03 -9.05 -9.34
C ALA A 494 11.83 -9.01 -10.31
N ALA A 495 11.80 -8.06 -11.24
CA ALA A 495 10.64 -7.89 -12.12
C ALA A 495 10.46 -9.09 -13.08
N ASP A 496 11.57 -9.74 -13.41
CA ASP A 496 11.71 -11.02 -14.08
C ASP A 496 11.37 -12.20 -13.16
N GLU A 497 11.80 -12.26 -11.90
CA GLU A 497 11.38 -13.33 -10.97
C GLU A 497 9.88 -13.31 -10.68
N LEU A 498 9.27 -12.13 -10.49
CA LEU A 498 7.81 -11.98 -10.33
C LEU A 498 7.07 -12.29 -11.63
N VAL A 499 7.73 -12.19 -12.79
CA VAL A 499 7.17 -12.66 -14.06
C VAL A 499 7.31 -14.17 -14.18
N ASP A 500 8.49 -14.75 -13.92
CA ASP A 500 8.78 -16.17 -14.06
C ASP A 500 8.01 -17.05 -13.05
N GLN A 501 7.71 -16.53 -11.85
CA GLN A 501 6.81 -17.17 -10.88
C GLN A 501 5.33 -17.19 -11.33
N PHE A 502 4.94 -16.36 -12.31
CA PHE A 502 3.56 -16.21 -12.78
C PHE A 502 3.38 -16.45 -14.30
N VAL A 503 4.46 -16.65 -15.05
CA VAL A 503 4.54 -16.78 -16.51
C VAL A 503 5.76 -17.64 -16.86
N PRO A 504 5.63 -18.83 -17.48
CA PRO A 504 6.79 -19.56 -17.98
C PRO A 504 7.55 -18.71 -19.03
N ALA A 505 8.85 -18.56 -18.84
CA ALA A 505 9.69 -17.70 -19.66
C ALA A 505 9.71 -18.11 -21.15
N GLU A 506 9.28 -17.23 -22.05
CA GLU A 506 9.63 -17.34 -23.47
C GLU A 506 9.80 -15.96 -24.15
N LYS A 507 10.68 -15.95 -25.17
CA LYS A 507 11.47 -14.77 -25.57
C LYS A 507 10.67 -13.72 -26.35
N THR A 508 10.98 -12.44 -26.10
CA THR A 508 10.31 -11.30 -26.72
C THR A 508 10.86 -10.93 -28.11
N ARG A 509 9.99 -10.36 -28.97
CA ARG A 509 10.31 -9.79 -30.29
C ARG A 509 9.67 -8.38 -30.45
N PRO A 510 10.13 -7.56 -31.42
CA PRO A 510 10.31 -6.11 -31.20
C PRO A 510 9.07 -5.22 -31.29
N LEU A 511 9.26 -3.96 -30.86
CA LEU A 511 8.22 -3.00 -30.46
C LEU A 511 7.40 -2.36 -31.60
N ILE A 512 7.84 -2.44 -32.86
CA ILE A 512 7.36 -1.59 -33.96
C ILE A 512 5.86 -1.82 -34.27
N GLY A 513 5.37 -3.07 -34.23
CA GLY A 513 3.96 -3.37 -34.47
C GLY A 513 2.99 -2.86 -33.39
N ARG A 514 3.49 -2.50 -32.20
CA ARG A 514 2.63 -2.09 -31.07
C ARG A 514 2.10 -0.66 -31.22
N PHE A 515 2.90 0.24 -31.79
CA PHE A 515 2.51 1.63 -32.01
C PHE A 515 1.53 1.80 -33.17
N ALA A 516 1.62 0.94 -34.20
CA ALA A 516 0.67 0.95 -35.32
C ALA A 516 -0.77 0.65 -34.86
N LEU A 517 -0.96 -0.38 -34.03
CA LEU A 517 -2.29 -0.77 -33.54
C LEU A 517 -2.91 0.30 -32.61
N LEU A 518 -2.09 0.90 -31.73
CA LEU A 518 -2.51 2.04 -30.90
C LEU A 518 -2.88 3.27 -31.73
N GLY A 519 -2.14 3.55 -32.81
CA GLY A 519 -2.46 4.61 -33.77
C GLY A 519 -3.82 4.40 -34.45
N VAL A 520 -4.09 3.18 -34.94
CA VAL A 520 -5.39 2.84 -35.54
C VAL A 520 -6.54 2.98 -34.55
N PHE A 521 -6.36 2.54 -33.29
CA PHE A 521 -7.41 2.64 -32.28
C PHE A 521 -7.70 4.10 -31.86
N ALA A 522 -6.65 4.91 -31.69
CA ALA A 522 -6.79 6.35 -31.43
C ALA A 522 -7.48 7.07 -32.61
N LEU A 523 -7.12 6.73 -33.85
CA LEU A 523 -7.76 7.28 -35.05
C LEU A 523 -9.25 6.92 -35.11
N MET A 524 -9.63 5.68 -34.77
CA MET A 524 -11.03 5.27 -34.72
C MET A 524 -11.85 6.09 -33.70
N ILE A 525 -11.29 6.33 -32.51
CA ILE A 525 -11.94 7.16 -31.47
C ILE A 525 -12.12 8.60 -31.95
N VAL A 526 -11.11 9.17 -32.61
CA VAL A 526 -11.19 10.53 -33.18
C VAL A 526 -12.23 10.61 -34.30
N VAL A 527 -12.34 9.59 -35.16
CA VAL A 527 -13.38 9.52 -36.21
C VAL A 527 -14.78 9.42 -35.60
N VAL A 528 -14.99 8.57 -34.59
CA VAL A 528 -16.28 8.44 -33.90
C VAL A 528 -16.66 9.74 -33.17
N ALA A 529 -15.72 10.39 -32.49
CA ALA A 529 -15.94 11.69 -31.85
C ALA A 529 -16.25 12.80 -32.87
N GLY A 530 -15.57 12.81 -34.02
CA GLY A 530 -15.84 13.72 -35.12
C GLY A 530 -17.23 13.51 -35.73
N LEU A 531 -17.64 12.27 -35.96
CA LEU A 531 -18.99 11.92 -36.41
C LEU A 531 -20.04 12.34 -35.37
N TRP A 532 -19.77 12.18 -34.08
CA TRP A 532 -20.66 12.62 -33.00
C TRP A 532 -20.82 14.14 -32.91
N HIS A 533 -19.79 14.90 -33.27
CA HIS A 533 -19.79 16.37 -33.14
C HIS A 533 -20.23 17.10 -34.41
N TRP A 534 -19.95 16.56 -35.61
CA TRP A 534 -20.22 17.19 -36.91
C TRP A 534 -21.34 16.54 -37.72
N THR A 535 -22.00 15.50 -37.20
CA THR A 535 -23.25 14.97 -37.77
C THR A 535 -24.37 14.96 -36.72
N PRO A 536 -25.66 14.89 -37.10
CA PRO A 536 -26.78 14.86 -36.15
C PRO A 536 -26.89 13.56 -35.31
N LEU A 537 -25.81 12.78 -35.19
CA LEU A 537 -25.80 11.47 -34.53
C LEU A 537 -26.33 11.54 -33.09
N ALA A 538 -26.00 12.62 -32.35
CA ALA A 538 -26.48 12.86 -31.00
C ALA A 538 -28.02 13.00 -30.92
N ASP A 539 -28.65 13.62 -31.93
CA ASP A 539 -30.10 13.85 -31.96
C ASP A 539 -30.90 12.56 -32.21
N TYR A 540 -30.29 11.57 -32.87
CA TYR A 540 -30.88 10.25 -33.09
C TYR A 540 -30.89 9.36 -31.85
N VAL A 541 -30.13 9.69 -30.80
CA VAL A 541 -30.02 8.88 -29.56
C VAL A 541 -31.05 9.27 -28.48
N SER A 542 -31.89 10.28 -28.72
CA SER A 542 -32.98 10.64 -27.79
C SER A 542 -34.02 9.51 -27.65
N LEU A 543 -34.66 9.39 -26.47
CA LEU A 543 -35.71 8.38 -26.23
C LEU A 543 -36.87 8.45 -27.23
N LYS A 544 -37.23 9.67 -27.69
CA LYS A 544 -38.26 9.91 -28.72
C LYS A 544 -37.76 9.51 -30.12
N SER A 545 -36.47 9.71 -30.40
CA SER A 545 -35.83 9.32 -31.65
C SER A 545 -35.77 7.78 -31.78
N LEU A 546 -35.38 7.06 -30.71
CA LEU A 546 -35.44 5.59 -30.69
C LEU A 546 -36.85 5.05 -30.95
N ALA A 547 -37.87 5.57 -30.28
CA ALA A 547 -39.26 5.13 -30.48
C ALA A 547 -39.79 5.37 -31.91
N ASN A 548 -39.32 6.43 -32.58
CA ASN A 548 -39.66 6.71 -33.98
C ASN A 548 -38.83 5.89 -34.98
N ALA A 549 -37.55 5.64 -34.69
CA ALA A 549 -36.71 4.76 -35.49
C ALA A 549 -37.24 3.32 -35.47
N THR A 550 -37.71 2.85 -34.32
CA THR A 550 -38.30 1.51 -34.12
C THR A 550 -39.49 1.28 -35.06
N ARG A 551 -40.47 2.18 -35.07
CA ARG A 551 -41.65 2.08 -35.96
C ARG A 551 -41.28 2.13 -37.45
N ARG A 552 -40.17 2.77 -37.82
CA ARG A 552 -39.64 2.72 -39.20
C ARG A 552 -38.96 1.39 -39.51
N ILE A 553 -38.23 0.82 -38.55
CA ILE A 553 -37.56 -0.48 -38.70
C ILE A 553 -38.58 -1.61 -38.78
N GLU A 554 -39.65 -1.59 -37.97
CA GLU A 554 -40.77 -2.55 -38.03
C GLU A 554 -41.50 -2.55 -39.39
N ALA A 555 -41.50 -1.42 -40.10
CA ALA A 555 -42.09 -1.28 -41.42
C ALA A 555 -41.16 -1.75 -42.58
N LEU A 556 -39.91 -2.13 -42.30
CA LEU A 556 -39.00 -2.63 -43.33
C LEU A 556 -39.27 -4.12 -43.64
N PRO A 557 -39.15 -4.55 -44.92
CA PRO A 557 -39.07 -5.97 -45.22
C PRO A 557 -37.84 -6.56 -44.51
N LEU A 558 -38.03 -7.74 -43.90
CA LEU A 558 -37.03 -8.39 -43.04
C LEU A 558 -36.64 -7.56 -41.79
N ALA A 559 -37.54 -6.76 -41.21
CA ALA A 559 -37.33 -6.04 -39.95
C ALA A 559 -36.60 -6.85 -38.85
N PRO A 560 -36.94 -8.13 -38.57
CA PRO A 560 -36.21 -8.96 -37.60
C PRO A 560 -34.70 -9.09 -37.88
N LEU A 561 -34.31 -9.16 -39.15
CA LEU A 561 -32.91 -9.28 -39.57
C LEU A 561 -32.14 -7.97 -39.30
N TRP A 562 -32.75 -6.83 -39.61
CA TRP A 562 -32.14 -5.51 -39.37
C TRP A 562 -31.98 -5.21 -37.87
N ILE A 563 -32.95 -5.61 -37.04
CA ILE A 563 -32.88 -5.49 -35.57
C ILE A 563 -31.71 -6.31 -35.02
N VAL A 564 -31.59 -7.58 -35.44
CA VAL A 564 -30.49 -8.46 -35.02
C VAL A 564 -29.15 -7.94 -35.53
N LEU A 565 -29.06 -7.45 -36.77
CA LEU A 565 -27.82 -6.89 -37.32
C LEU A 565 -27.36 -5.66 -36.54
N ALA A 566 -28.26 -4.72 -36.24
CA ALA A 566 -27.94 -3.53 -35.44
C ALA A 566 -27.47 -3.90 -34.02
N TYR A 567 -28.15 -4.87 -33.37
CA TYR A 567 -27.76 -5.40 -32.07
C TYR A 567 -26.35 -6.00 -32.09
N VAL A 568 -26.07 -6.85 -33.09
CA VAL A 568 -24.77 -7.50 -33.26
C VAL A 568 -23.66 -6.48 -33.47
N THR A 569 -23.87 -5.49 -34.34
CA THR A 569 -22.90 -4.41 -34.57
C THR A 569 -22.57 -3.67 -33.28
N ALA A 570 -23.58 -3.23 -32.52
CA ALA A 570 -23.37 -2.55 -31.25
C ALA A 570 -22.62 -3.41 -30.21
N ALA A 571 -22.99 -4.69 -30.08
CA ALA A 571 -22.39 -5.62 -29.13
C ALA A 571 -20.90 -5.94 -29.46
N VAL A 572 -20.56 -6.01 -30.75
CA VAL A 572 -19.17 -6.18 -31.21
C VAL A 572 -18.36 -4.89 -31.03
N SER A 573 -18.99 -3.72 -31.21
CA SER A 573 -18.40 -2.39 -30.92
C SER A 573 -18.26 -2.04 -29.42
N ALA A 574 -18.23 -3.06 -28.56
CA ALA A 574 -18.04 -2.96 -27.11
C ALA A 574 -19.11 -2.15 -26.33
N VAL A 575 -20.29 -1.92 -26.91
CA VAL A 575 -21.44 -1.37 -26.15
C VAL A 575 -21.87 -2.38 -25.06
N PRO A 576 -22.17 -1.95 -23.82
CA PRO A 576 -22.56 -2.86 -22.74
C PRO A 576 -23.76 -3.75 -23.11
N ILE A 577 -23.56 -5.07 -23.08
CA ILE A 577 -24.59 -6.04 -23.51
C ILE A 577 -25.87 -5.94 -22.67
N THR A 578 -25.76 -5.61 -21.38
CA THR A 578 -26.90 -5.39 -20.48
C THR A 578 -27.77 -4.21 -20.92
N LEU A 579 -27.15 -3.14 -21.41
CA LEU A 579 -27.86 -1.98 -21.97
C LEU A 579 -28.59 -2.39 -23.25
N LEU A 580 -27.96 -3.15 -24.14
CA LEU A 580 -28.59 -3.65 -25.38
C LEU A 580 -29.80 -4.55 -25.09
N ILE A 581 -29.68 -5.50 -24.15
CA ILE A 581 -30.78 -6.38 -23.71
C ILE A 581 -31.94 -5.54 -23.16
N ALA A 582 -31.65 -4.62 -22.24
CA ALA A 582 -32.67 -3.74 -21.65
C ALA A 582 -33.34 -2.84 -22.71
N THR A 583 -32.56 -2.23 -23.61
CA THR A 583 -33.09 -1.44 -24.73
C THR A 583 -33.99 -2.28 -25.62
N THR A 584 -33.60 -3.51 -26.01
CA THR A 584 -34.50 -4.37 -26.79
C THR A 584 -35.82 -4.66 -26.06
N GLY A 585 -35.79 -4.95 -24.76
CA GLY A 585 -36.99 -5.19 -23.94
C GLY A 585 -37.91 -3.98 -23.76
N ILE A 586 -37.35 -2.77 -23.73
CA ILE A 586 -38.09 -1.50 -23.72
C ILE A 586 -38.71 -1.21 -25.08
N VAL A 587 -38.01 -1.54 -26.17
CA VAL A 587 -38.30 -1.08 -27.53
C VAL A 587 -39.27 -2.00 -28.29
N PHE A 588 -39.10 -3.32 -28.23
CA PHE A 588 -39.82 -4.26 -29.12
C PHE A 588 -40.89 -5.12 -28.42
N GLY A 589 -41.06 -5.00 -27.10
CA GLY A 589 -42.07 -5.73 -26.33
C GLY A 589 -41.86 -7.24 -26.20
N ALA A 590 -42.58 -7.87 -25.26
CA ALA A 590 -42.57 -9.32 -25.09
C ALA A 590 -43.52 -9.99 -26.12
N PRO A 591 -43.18 -11.18 -26.68
CA PRO A 591 -42.04 -12.04 -26.35
C PRO A 591 -40.80 -11.82 -27.23
N TRP A 592 -40.92 -11.18 -28.39
CA TRP A 592 -39.88 -11.17 -29.43
C TRP A 592 -38.58 -10.45 -29.02
N SER A 593 -38.64 -9.51 -28.08
CA SER A 593 -37.43 -8.89 -27.48
C SER A 593 -36.43 -9.91 -26.94
N GLY A 594 -36.92 -10.97 -26.27
CA GLY A 594 -36.06 -12.03 -25.73
C GLY A 594 -35.38 -12.83 -26.84
N VAL A 595 -36.11 -13.09 -27.94
CA VAL A 595 -35.58 -13.80 -29.11
C VAL A 595 -34.51 -12.97 -29.82
N TYR A 596 -34.76 -11.68 -30.06
CA TYR A 596 -33.79 -10.78 -30.71
C TYR A 596 -32.53 -10.58 -29.85
N ALA A 597 -32.68 -10.36 -28.54
CA ALA A 597 -31.56 -10.24 -27.62
C ALA A 597 -30.73 -11.54 -27.54
N PHE A 598 -31.39 -12.70 -27.51
CA PHE A 598 -30.71 -14.00 -27.47
C PHE A 598 -29.96 -14.29 -28.76
N VAL A 599 -30.63 -14.21 -29.93
CA VAL A 599 -30.02 -14.43 -31.24
C VAL A 599 -28.89 -13.43 -31.50
N GLY A 600 -29.11 -12.15 -31.22
CA GLY A 600 -28.10 -11.10 -31.36
C GLY A 600 -26.88 -11.31 -30.46
N THR A 601 -27.09 -11.69 -29.20
CA THR A 601 -26.00 -12.01 -28.26
C THR A 601 -25.20 -13.22 -28.74
N THR A 602 -25.87 -14.27 -29.22
CA THR A 602 -25.23 -15.48 -29.72
C THR A 602 -24.39 -15.19 -30.98
N ILE A 603 -24.92 -14.44 -31.95
CA ILE A 603 -24.18 -14.06 -33.17
C ILE A 603 -23.00 -13.14 -32.83
N ALA A 604 -23.20 -12.14 -31.96
CA ALA A 604 -22.11 -11.24 -31.52
C ALA A 604 -20.99 -12.00 -30.79
N ALA A 605 -21.34 -13.02 -29.99
CA ALA A 605 -20.37 -13.90 -29.35
C ALA A 605 -19.58 -14.72 -30.37
N ALA A 606 -20.24 -15.31 -31.36
CA ALA A 606 -19.59 -16.08 -32.44
C ALA A 606 -18.63 -15.22 -33.27
N ILE A 607 -19.02 -14.00 -33.64
CA ILE A 607 -18.18 -13.07 -34.41
C ILE A 607 -16.98 -12.63 -33.57
N SER A 608 -17.21 -12.20 -32.32
CA SER A 608 -16.13 -11.74 -31.44
C SER A 608 -15.15 -12.87 -31.10
N TYR A 609 -15.64 -14.10 -30.90
CA TYR A 609 -14.80 -15.29 -30.75
C TYR A 609 -13.99 -15.56 -32.03
N SER A 610 -14.62 -15.52 -33.20
CA SER A 610 -13.93 -15.79 -34.48
C SER A 610 -12.84 -14.76 -34.75
N LEU A 611 -13.10 -13.49 -34.42
CA LEU A 611 -12.10 -12.42 -34.46
C LEU A 611 -10.94 -12.68 -33.48
N GLY A 612 -11.23 -13.17 -32.27
CA GLY A 612 -10.21 -13.52 -31.28
C GLY A 612 -9.35 -14.72 -31.71
N ASN A 613 -9.97 -15.73 -32.31
CA ASN A 613 -9.28 -16.88 -32.90
C ASN A 613 -8.41 -16.47 -34.08
N TRP A 614 -8.87 -15.55 -34.93
CA TRP A 614 -8.14 -15.02 -36.07
C TRP A 614 -6.97 -14.09 -35.68
N LEU A 615 -7.17 -13.20 -34.70
CA LEU A 615 -6.12 -12.34 -34.14
C LEU A 615 -5.03 -13.14 -33.40
N GLY A 616 -5.34 -14.36 -32.98
CA GLY A 616 -4.44 -15.25 -32.27
C GLY A 616 -4.18 -14.84 -30.81
N ARG A 617 -3.62 -15.78 -30.06
CA ARG A 617 -3.42 -15.65 -28.61
C ARG A 617 -2.64 -14.40 -28.22
N ASP A 618 -1.58 -14.08 -28.94
CA ASP A 618 -0.64 -13.03 -28.55
C ASP A 618 -1.13 -11.60 -28.75
N ALA A 619 -2.09 -11.36 -29.65
CA ALA A 619 -2.70 -10.05 -29.82
C ALA A 619 -3.76 -9.81 -28.74
N VAL A 620 -4.62 -10.81 -28.53
CA VAL A 620 -5.73 -10.73 -27.57
C VAL A 620 -5.25 -10.71 -26.11
N ARG A 621 -4.22 -11.51 -25.77
CA ARG A 621 -3.58 -11.52 -24.44
C ARG A 621 -3.03 -10.14 -24.06
N LYS A 622 -2.66 -9.30 -25.04
CA LYS A 622 -2.17 -7.91 -24.84
C LYS A 622 -3.29 -6.88 -24.76
N LEU A 623 -4.45 -7.14 -25.39
CA LEU A 623 -5.60 -6.22 -25.39
C LEU A 623 -6.48 -6.37 -24.14
N ALA A 624 -6.63 -7.58 -23.60
CA ALA A 624 -7.60 -7.91 -22.56
C ALA A 624 -7.12 -7.73 -21.11
N GLY A 625 -5.82 -7.50 -20.90
CA GLY A 625 -5.22 -7.32 -19.58
C GLY A 625 -5.11 -8.59 -18.73
N ALA A 626 -4.24 -8.55 -17.71
CA ALA A 626 -3.82 -9.71 -16.93
C ALA A 626 -4.93 -10.40 -16.10
N ARG A 627 -6.10 -9.77 -15.90
CA ARG A 627 -7.22 -10.34 -15.14
C ARG A 627 -8.04 -11.34 -15.97
N VAL A 628 -8.28 -11.04 -17.25
CA VAL A 628 -9.11 -11.87 -18.13
C VAL A 628 -8.34 -13.08 -18.68
N ASN A 629 -7.04 -12.92 -18.94
CA ASN A 629 -6.18 -14.01 -19.43
C ASN A 629 -6.08 -15.18 -18.43
N ARG A 630 -5.94 -14.88 -17.13
CA ARG A 630 -5.87 -15.90 -16.05
C ARG A 630 -7.13 -16.75 -15.94
N LEU A 631 -8.27 -16.23 -16.39
CA LEU A 631 -9.53 -16.96 -16.41
C LEU A 631 -9.58 -17.94 -17.60
N SER A 632 -9.13 -17.51 -18.78
CA SER A 632 -9.09 -18.37 -19.98
C SER A 632 -8.22 -19.62 -19.81
N GLU A 633 -7.07 -19.49 -19.14
CA GLU A 633 -6.12 -20.59 -18.92
C GLU A 633 -6.66 -21.65 -17.92
N ARG A 634 -7.54 -21.26 -16.98
CA ARG A 634 -8.24 -22.21 -16.07
C ARG A 634 -9.48 -22.82 -16.72
N VAL A 635 -10.24 -22.03 -17.47
CA VAL A 635 -11.50 -22.44 -18.16
C VAL A 635 -11.24 -23.53 -19.22
N GLY A 636 -10.05 -23.55 -19.83
CA GLY A 636 -9.68 -24.49 -20.90
C GLY A 636 -9.76 -25.99 -20.57
N LYS A 637 -9.89 -26.38 -19.30
CA LYS A 637 -9.99 -27.81 -18.88
C LYS A 637 -11.42 -28.33 -18.63
N ARG A 638 -12.45 -27.48 -18.50
CA ARG A 638 -13.84 -27.92 -18.21
C ARG A 638 -14.91 -27.46 -19.24
N GLY A 639 -14.49 -27.08 -20.45
CA GLY A 639 -15.37 -26.92 -21.62
C GLY A 639 -16.62 -26.05 -21.40
N ILE A 640 -17.80 -26.63 -21.64
CA ILE A 640 -19.11 -25.94 -21.59
C ILE A 640 -19.37 -25.32 -20.21
N VAL A 641 -19.17 -26.09 -19.12
CA VAL A 641 -19.50 -25.67 -17.74
C VAL A 641 -18.71 -24.42 -17.35
N ALA A 642 -17.43 -24.39 -17.70
CA ALA A 642 -16.57 -23.25 -17.41
C ALA A 642 -16.99 -21.97 -18.16
N VAL A 643 -17.56 -22.10 -19.36
CA VAL A 643 -18.12 -20.97 -20.11
C VAL A 643 -19.49 -20.53 -19.55
N VAL A 644 -20.32 -21.44 -19.04
CA VAL A 644 -21.56 -21.08 -18.32
C VAL A 644 -21.24 -20.22 -17.09
N VAL A 645 -20.31 -20.67 -16.24
CA VAL A 645 -19.87 -19.93 -15.04
C VAL A 645 -19.29 -18.57 -15.42
N LEU A 646 -18.49 -18.50 -16.49
CA LEU A 646 -17.92 -17.26 -17.03
C LEU A 646 -18.97 -16.22 -17.48
N ARG A 647 -20.18 -16.65 -17.90
CA ARG A 647 -21.28 -15.72 -18.24
C ARG A 647 -22.05 -15.21 -17.04
N LEU A 648 -22.07 -15.98 -15.96
CA LEU A 648 -22.83 -15.66 -14.76
C LEU A 648 -22.04 -14.79 -13.77
N LEU A 649 -20.73 -14.66 -13.95
CA LEU A 649 -19.85 -13.81 -13.14
C LEU A 649 -19.44 -12.53 -13.90
N PRO A 650 -19.56 -11.33 -13.30
CA PRO A 650 -19.25 -10.04 -13.95
C PRO A 650 -17.73 -9.75 -13.96
N VAL A 651 -16.93 -10.62 -14.60
CA VAL A 651 -15.46 -10.54 -14.52
C VAL A 651 -14.84 -9.58 -15.54
N ALA A 652 -15.46 -9.41 -16.71
CA ALA A 652 -14.99 -8.50 -17.77
C ALA A 652 -16.09 -8.16 -18.80
N PRO A 653 -15.91 -7.08 -19.61
CA PRO A 653 -16.84 -6.71 -20.68
C PRO A 653 -17.06 -7.82 -21.71
N PHE A 654 -18.30 -7.96 -22.17
CA PHE A 654 -18.77 -9.04 -23.06
C PHE A 654 -17.87 -9.29 -24.28
N ALA A 655 -17.55 -8.24 -25.05
CA ALA A 655 -16.70 -8.34 -26.24
C ALA A 655 -15.28 -8.87 -25.91
N ILE A 656 -14.69 -8.42 -24.80
CA ILE A 656 -13.35 -8.83 -24.36
C ILE A 656 -13.35 -10.31 -23.96
N VAL A 657 -14.36 -10.76 -23.21
CA VAL A 657 -14.52 -12.17 -22.82
C VAL A 657 -14.62 -13.08 -24.05
N ASN A 658 -15.40 -12.67 -25.06
CA ASN A 658 -15.56 -13.44 -26.29
C ASN A 658 -14.24 -13.53 -27.08
N LEU A 659 -13.55 -12.39 -27.23
CA LEU A 659 -12.26 -12.29 -27.92
C LEU A 659 -11.21 -13.21 -27.25
N VAL A 660 -11.11 -13.16 -25.93
CA VAL A 660 -10.18 -13.97 -25.12
C VAL A 660 -10.51 -15.46 -25.24
N ALA A 661 -11.79 -15.83 -25.18
CA ALA A 661 -12.22 -17.22 -25.36
C ALA A 661 -11.83 -17.75 -26.75
N GLY A 662 -12.02 -16.95 -27.80
CA GLY A 662 -11.62 -17.27 -29.17
C GLY A 662 -10.12 -17.46 -29.35
N ALA A 663 -9.30 -16.66 -28.67
CA ALA A 663 -7.85 -16.74 -28.65
C ALA A 663 -7.25 -17.90 -27.81
N SER A 664 -8.12 -18.74 -27.21
CA SER A 664 -7.76 -19.72 -26.18
C SER A 664 -8.09 -21.16 -26.60
N HIS A 665 -7.74 -22.16 -25.78
CA HIS A 665 -7.94 -23.59 -26.13
C HIS A 665 -9.40 -24.09 -26.01
N ILE A 666 -10.38 -23.20 -25.84
CA ILE A 666 -11.80 -23.58 -25.81
C ILE A 666 -12.21 -23.97 -27.24
N ARG A 667 -13.09 -24.95 -27.41
CA ARG A 667 -13.66 -25.28 -28.72
C ARG A 667 -14.86 -24.39 -28.99
N MET A 668 -14.99 -23.87 -30.21
CA MET A 668 -16.11 -23.01 -30.63
C MET A 668 -17.47 -23.59 -30.22
N ARG A 669 -17.70 -24.88 -30.46
CA ARG A 669 -18.94 -25.59 -30.06
C ARG A 669 -19.24 -25.43 -28.57
N ASP A 670 -18.23 -25.68 -27.73
CA ASP A 670 -18.39 -25.71 -26.28
C ASP A 670 -18.54 -24.28 -25.71
N PHE A 671 -17.86 -23.30 -26.32
CA PHE A 671 -18.06 -21.88 -26.06
C PHE A 671 -19.46 -21.38 -26.42
N MET A 672 -19.99 -21.79 -27.58
CA MET A 672 -21.31 -21.38 -28.04
C MET A 672 -22.41 -21.97 -27.17
N ILE A 673 -22.37 -23.28 -26.89
CA ILE A 673 -23.33 -23.94 -25.98
C ILE A 673 -23.27 -23.32 -24.59
N GLY A 674 -22.07 -23.14 -24.02
CA GLY A 674 -21.91 -22.53 -22.69
C GLY A 674 -22.36 -21.06 -22.64
N THR A 675 -22.20 -20.31 -23.73
CA THR A 675 -22.69 -18.93 -23.83
C THR A 675 -24.21 -18.88 -23.90
N MET A 676 -24.85 -19.76 -24.69
CA MET A 676 -26.31 -19.86 -24.78
C MET A 676 -26.94 -20.24 -23.44
N LEU A 677 -26.39 -21.26 -22.76
CA LEU A 677 -26.87 -21.70 -21.45
C LEU A 677 -26.62 -20.67 -20.34
N GLY A 678 -25.46 -20.01 -20.34
CA GLY A 678 -25.10 -19.02 -19.31
C GLY A 678 -25.81 -17.66 -19.47
N MET A 679 -26.05 -17.20 -20.70
CA MET A 679 -26.73 -15.92 -20.95
C MET A 679 -28.26 -16.04 -20.97
N GLY A 680 -28.81 -17.20 -21.39
CA GLY A 680 -30.25 -17.39 -21.63
C GLY A 680 -31.16 -16.96 -20.47
N PRO A 681 -30.99 -17.50 -19.25
CA PRO A 681 -31.81 -17.13 -18.09
C PRO A 681 -31.70 -15.63 -17.74
N GLY A 682 -30.49 -15.07 -17.81
CA GLY A 682 -30.24 -13.65 -17.54
C GLY A 682 -30.89 -12.72 -18.56
N ILE A 683 -30.90 -13.09 -19.84
CA ILE A 683 -31.59 -12.35 -20.91
C ILE A 683 -33.10 -12.36 -20.67
N ILE A 684 -33.70 -13.53 -20.42
CA ILE A 684 -35.14 -13.65 -20.15
C ILE A 684 -35.54 -12.77 -18.96
N LEU A 685 -34.79 -12.85 -17.86
CA LEU A 685 -35.11 -12.15 -16.62
C LEU A 685 -34.88 -10.63 -16.72
N THR A 686 -33.87 -10.20 -17.48
CA THR A 686 -33.61 -8.78 -17.77
C THR A 686 -34.64 -8.18 -18.71
N VAL A 687 -35.07 -8.92 -19.75
CA VAL A 687 -36.16 -8.48 -20.65
C VAL A 687 -37.50 -8.43 -19.90
N ALA A 688 -37.78 -9.40 -19.03
CA ALA A 688 -38.96 -9.37 -18.16
C ALA A 688 -38.95 -8.17 -17.21
N PHE A 689 -37.81 -7.89 -16.57
CA PHE A 689 -37.63 -6.71 -15.72
C PHE A 689 -37.83 -5.40 -16.50
N ALA A 690 -37.20 -5.26 -17.67
CA ALA A 690 -37.31 -4.07 -18.52
C ALA A 690 -38.77 -3.85 -19.00
N HIS A 691 -39.45 -4.91 -19.40
CA HIS A 691 -40.86 -4.85 -19.79
C HIS A 691 -41.77 -4.47 -18.62
N GLN A 692 -41.56 -5.07 -17.44
CA GLN A 692 -42.33 -4.77 -16.23
C GLN A 692 -42.07 -3.36 -15.70
N LEU A 693 -40.85 -2.83 -15.86
CA LEU A 693 -40.48 -1.46 -15.52
C LEU A 693 -41.26 -0.47 -16.40
N VAL A 694 -41.26 -0.68 -17.73
CA VAL A 694 -42.04 0.13 -18.67
C VAL A 694 -43.54 0.03 -18.37
N ALA A 695 -44.07 -1.16 -18.09
CA ALA A 695 -45.47 -1.35 -17.72
C ALA A 695 -45.85 -0.61 -16.43
N SER A 696 -45.00 -0.66 -15.40
CA SER A 696 -45.22 0.05 -14.12
C SER A 696 -45.15 1.57 -14.27
N LEU A 697 -44.32 2.09 -15.18
CA LEU A 697 -44.26 3.52 -15.48
C LEU A 697 -45.49 4.02 -16.26
N HIS A 698 -46.06 3.19 -17.14
CA HIS A 698 -47.26 3.56 -17.92
C HIS A 698 -48.59 3.29 -17.18
N ARG A 699 -48.62 2.32 -16.25
CA ARG A 699 -49.78 1.95 -15.43
C ARG A 699 -49.34 1.66 -13.98
N PRO A 700 -49.02 2.70 -13.20
CA PRO A 700 -48.53 2.53 -11.83
C PRO A 700 -49.61 1.93 -10.92
N THR A 701 -49.42 0.65 -10.54
CA THR A 701 -50.31 -0.05 -9.62
C THR A 701 -49.47 -0.80 -8.58
N VAL A 702 -50.02 -1.01 -7.38
CA VAL A 702 -49.32 -1.77 -6.32
C VAL A 702 -48.89 -3.16 -6.80
N GLY A 703 -49.75 -3.83 -7.58
CA GLY A 703 -49.44 -5.11 -8.22
C GLY A 703 -48.28 -5.04 -9.23
N SER A 704 -48.22 -3.99 -10.06
CA SER A 704 -47.12 -3.87 -11.04
C SER A 704 -45.76 -3.67 -10.39
N PHE A 705 -45.70 -2.86 -9.31
CA PHE A 705 -44.49 -2.69 -8.52
C PHE A 705 -44.13 -3.93 -7.69
N ALA A 706 -45.11 -4.66 -7.15
CA ALA A 706 -44.86 -5.93 -6.46
C ALA A 706 -44.22 -6.99 -7.37
N VAL A 707 -44.69 -7.11 -8.62
CA VAL A 707 -44.08 -8.00 -9.64
C VAL A 707 -42.66 -7.52 -10.00
N LEU A 708 -42.44 -6.20 -10.15
CA LEU A 708 -41.11 -5.65 -10.43
C LEU A 708 -40.11 -5.94 -9.30
N ILE A 709 -40.53 -5.79 -8.04
CA ILE A 709 -39.74 -6.11 -6.85
C ILE A 709 -39.47 -7.62 -6.78
N GLY A 710 -40.46 -8.46 -7.10
CA GLY A 710 -40.31 -9.92 -7.16
C GLY A 710 -39.26 -10.37 -8.20
N ILE A 711 -39.28 -9.77 -9.39
CA ILE A 711 -38.27 -10.02 -10.45
C ILE A 711 -36.87 -9.55 -9.98
N GLY A 712 -36.79 -8.38 -9.34
CA GLY A 712 -35.53 -7.87 -8.76
C GLY A 712 -34.98 -8.77 -7.65
N ALA A 713 -35.83 -9.25 -6.75
CA ALA A 713 -35.47 -10.19 -5.69
C ALA A 713 -35.02 -11.56 -6.27
N ALA A 714 -35.66 -12.04 -7.35
CA ALA A 714 -35.23 -13.24 -8.05
C ALA A 714 -33.85 -13.10 -8.70
N LEU A 715 -33.55 -11.95 -9.33
CA LEU A 715 -32.21 -11.64 -9.86
C LEU A 715 -31.13 -11.72 -8.77
N ILE A 716 -31.39 -11.10 -7.62
CA ILE A 716 -30.47 -11.10 -6.48
C ILE A 716 -30.34 -12.50 -5.87
N GLY A 717 -31.45 -13.20 -5.65
CA GLY A 717 -31.49 -14.55 -5.08
C GLY A 717 -30.74 -15.58 -5.93
N VAL A 718 -30.90 -15.54 -7.26
CA VAL A 718 -30.14 -16.39 -8.18
C VAL A 718 -28.64 -16.09 -8.10
N SER A 719 -28.25 -14.81 -8.06
CA SER A 719 -26.85 -14.40 -7.92
C SER A 719 -26.20 -14.93 -6.62
N LEU A 720 -26.91 -14.81 -5.49
CA LEU A 720 -26.45 -15.30 -4.18
C LEU A 720 -26.38 -16.84 -4.11
N LEU A 721 -27.38 -17.53 -4.67
CA LEU A 721 -27.37 -19.01 -4.77
C LEU A 721 -26.19 -19.50 -5.61
N LEU A 722 -25.87 -18.80 -6.70
CA LEU A 722 -24.76 -19.16 -7.57
C LEU A 722 -23.41 -19.03 -6.87
N GLN A 723 -23.19 -17.91 -6.16
CA GLN A 723 -21.98 -17.71 -5.33
C GLN A 723 -21.82 -18.83 -4.30
N ARG A 724 -22.93 -19.24 -3.65
CA ARG A 724 -22.94 -20.32 -2.65
C ARG A 724 -22.71 -21.72 -3.24
N PHE A 725 -23.15 -21.98 -4.47
CA PHE A 725 -22.87 -23.24 -5.17
C PHE A 725 -21.42 -23.32 -5.65
N LEU A 726 -20.87 -22.23 -6.19
CA LEU A 726 -19.48 -22.17 -6.64
C LEU A 726 -18.49 -22.38 -5.48
N GLY A 727 -18.76 -21.79 -4.31
CA GLY A 727 -17.96 -22.03 -3.10
C GLY A 727 -18.02 -23.47 -2.55
N ARG A 728 -18.93 -24.32 -3.01
CA ARG A 728 -18.98 -25.75 -2.66
C ARG A 728 -18.25 -26.66 -3.66
N ALA A 729 -18.10 -26.24 -4.92
CA ALA A 729 -17.46 -27.05 -5.95
C ALA A 729 -15.94 -27.19 -5.73
N ASP A 730 -15.28 -26.16 -5.20
CA ASP A 730 -13.84 -26.17 -4.92
C ASP A 730 -13.45 -27.12 -3.77
N HIS A 731 -14.40 -27.56 -2.94
CA HIS A 731 -14.15 -28.54 -1.86
C HIS A 731 -14.09 -30.00 -2.31
N HIS A 732 -14.49 -30.35 -3.54
CA HIS A 732 -14.52 -31.76 -3.99
C HIS A 732 -13.31 -32.21 -4.83
N GLU A 733 -12.65 -31.31 -5.58
CA GLU A 733 -11.48 -31.70 -6.38
C GLU A 733 -10.16 -31.75 -5.59
N ALA A 734 -10.15 -31.33 -4.32
CA ALA A 734 -8.94 -31.33 -3.48
C ALA A 734 -8.45 -32.74 -3.07
N HIS A 735 -9.25 -33.79 -3.27
CA HIS A 735 -8.97 -35.13 -2.73
C HIS A 735 -8.35 -36.15 -3.70
N GLU A 736 -8.38 -35.93 -5.03
CA GLU A 736 -7.89 -36.93 -6.01
C GLU A 736 -6.49 -36.64 -6.59
N GLY A 737 -5.87 -35.51 -6.22
CA GLY A 737 -4.58 -35.06 -6.78
C GLY A 737 -3.39 -35.06 -5.83
N ALA A 738 -3.56 -35.45 -4.56
CA ALA A 738 -2.49 -35.43 -3.57
C ALA A 738 -1.58 -36.68 -3.71
N PRO A 739 -0.24 -36.54 -3.82
CA PRO A 739 0.65 -37.68 -3.73
C PRO A 739 0.55 -38.29 -2.32
N SER A 740 0.59 -39.62 -2.26
CA SER A 740 0.54 -40.33 -0.98
C SER A 740 1.73 -39.96 -0.09
N ASP A 741 1.61 -40.07 1.23
CA ASP A 741 2.73 -39.81 2.15
C ASP A 741 3.94 -40.76 1.97
N ALA A 742 3.83 -41.77 1.10
CA ALA A 742 4.96 -42.61 0.68
C ALA A 742 5.86 -41.95 -0.38
N ASP A 743 5.34 -40.99 -1.17
CA ASP A 743 6.05 -40.37 -2.31
C ASP A 743 6.71 -39.02 -1.98
N LYS A 744 6.50 -38.49 -0.76
CA LYS A 744 7.20 -37.29 -0.30
C LYS A 744 8.64 -37.65 0.11
N PRO A 745 9.68 -37.01 -0.45
CA PRO A 745 11.05 -37.28 -0.03
C PRO A 745 11.21 -36.92 1.45
N ARG A 746 11.73 -37.86 2.25
CA ARG A 746 12.02 -37.60 3.66
C ARG A 746 13.15 -36.58 3.75
N ALA A 747 13.08 -35.66 4.70
CA ALA A 747 14.10 -34.61 4.90
C ALA A 747 15.53 -35.15 5.08
N SER A 748 15.68 -36.42 5.48
CA SER A 748 16.97 -37.14 5.52
C SER A 748 17.63 -37.32 4.15
N ASP A 749 16.85 -37.43 3.08
CA ASP A 749 17.34 -37.79 1.75
C ASP A 749 17.66 -36.55 0.90
N GLU A 750 16.97 -35.42 1.16
CA GLU A 750 17.42 -34.10 0.70
C GLU A 750 18.71 -33.66 1.40
N ALA A 751 18.87 -33.90 2.70
CA ALA A 751 20.12 -33.64 3.41
C ALA A 751 21.29 -34.48 2.85
N LYS A 752 21.04 -35.75 2.47
CA LYS A 752 22.04 -36.57 1.78
C LYS A 752 22.36 -36.05 0.37
N ARG A 753 21.36 -35.62 -0.41
CA ARG A 753 21.58 -34.97 -1.72
C ARG A 753 22.39 -33.69 -1.60
N ALA A 754 22.07 -32.82 -0.65
CA ALA A 754 22.80 -31.58 -0.39
C ALA A 754 24.25 -31.84 0.07
N SER A 755 24.48 -32.91 0.84
CA SER A 755 25.83 -33.37 1.21
C SER A 755 26.62 -33.89 0.01
N ALA A 756 26.01 -34.74 -0.83
CA ALA A 756 26.63 -35.27 -2.05
C ALA A 756 27.00 -34.16 -3.06
N LEU A 757 26.16 -33.14 -3.20
CA LEU A 757 26.44 -31.96 -4.03
C LEU A 757 27.59 -31.09 -3.48
N ARG A 758 27.81 -31.06 -2.16
CA ARG A 758 28.98 -30.40 -1.56
C ARG A 758 30.26 -31.24 -1.65
N GLY A 759 30.15 -32.57 -1.68
CA GLY A 759 31.29 -33.48 -1.87
C GLY A 759 31.88 -33.45 -3.29
N ASN A 760 31.05 -33.21 -4.30
CA ASN A 760 31.45 -33.29 -5.72
C ASN A 760 32.03 -32.00 -6.32
N GLY A 761 32.55 -31.07 -5.52
CA GLY A 761 33.67 -30.20 -5.92
C GLY A 761 33.56 -29.35 -7.20
N VAL A 762 32.38 -28.94 -7.67
CA VAL A 762 32.22 -28.07 -8.86
C VAL A 762 31.70 -26.68 -8.47
N MET A 763 32.64 -25.78 -8.20
CA MET A 763 32.74 -24.44 -8.81
C MET A 763 34.06 -23.79 -8.37
N PRO A 764 34.87 -23.21 -9.27
CA PRO A 764 36.23 -22.82 -8.94
C PRO A 764 36.32 -21.45 -8.26
N ARG A 765 37.12 -21.37 -7.21
CA ARG A 765 37.80 -20.13 -6.79
C ARG A 765 39.24 -20.21 -7.28
N ASP A 766 39.65 -19.21 -8.06
CA ASP A 766 40.95 -18.53 -8.04
C ASP A 766 41.30 -17.98 -9.43
N ALA A 767 41.27 -16.65 -9.55
CA ALA A 767 41.83 -15.91 -10.69
C ALA A 767 42.12 -14.45 -10.29
N ALA A 768 43.03 -14.26 -9.33
CA ALA A 768 43.66 -12.97 -9.08
C ALA A 768 45.19 -13.14 -9.10
N ALA A 769 45.86 -12.18 -9.72
CA ALA A 769 47.32 -12.07 -9.96
C ALA A 769 47.91 -12.82 -11.18
N ARG A 770 48.85 -12.12 -11.83
CA ARG A 770 49.54 -12.38 -13.12
C ARG A 770 48.66 -12.10 -14.37
N ALA A 771 49.12 -11.37 -15.39
CA ALA A 771 50.44 -10.77 -15.63
C ALA A 771 50.36 -9.44 -16.40
N SER A 772 51.41 -8.62 -16.23
CA SER A 772 51.76 -7.53 -17.15
C SER A 772 52.76 -8.04 -18.20
N LYS A 773 52.57 -7.65 -19.48
CA LYS A 773 53.61 -7.12 -20.41
C LYS A 773 53.24 -7.21 -21.90
N ASN A 774 53.85 -6.29 -22.66
CA ASN A 774 54.01 -6.19 -24.12
C ASN A 774 52.73 -5.83 -24.92
N GLU A 775 52.66 -4.63 -25.55
CA GLU A 775 53.32 -4.20 -26.82
C GLU A 775 52.76 -4.98 -28.02
N ARG A 776 52.32 -4.44 -29.16
CA ARG A 776 52.30 -3.13 -29.90
C ARG A 776 51.59 -3.49 -31.27
N PRO A 777 51.47 -2.63 -32.30
CA PRO A 777 51.34 -1.16 -32.39
C PRO A 777 50.13 -0.72 -33.28
N ASP A 778 49.95 0.61 -33.43
CA ASP A 778 49.60 1.43 -34.63
C ASP A 778 48.96 0.72 -35.86
N GLU A 779 47.87 1.21 -36.46
CA GLU A 779 47.79 2.30 -37.48
C GLU A 779 46.31 2.39 -38.01
N VAL A 780 45.75 3.39 -38.73
CA VAL A 780 46.06 4.81 -39.08
C VAL A 780 44.78 5.48 -39.69
N ASN A 781 44.61 6.80 -39.53
CA ASN A 781 43.68 7.73 -40.26
C ASN A 781 42.14 7.53 -40.13
N SER A 782 41.31 8.59 -40.18
CA SER A 782 41.52 10.06 -40.30
C SER A 782 40.35 10.83 -39.70
#